data_AF-A0A8R7Q7V0-F1
#
_entry.id   AF-A0A8R7Q7V0-F1
#
_cell.length_a   1.000
_cell.length_b   1.000
_cell.length_c   1.000
_cell.angle_alpha   90.00
_cell.angle_beta   90.00
_cell.angle_gamma   90.00
#
_symmetry.space_group_name_H-M   'P 1'
#
loop_
_entity.id
_entity.type
_entity.pdbx_description
1 polymer ?
#
loop_
_entity_poly.entity_id
_entity_poly.type
_entity_poly.pdbx_seq_one_letter_code
_entity_poly.pdbx_strand_id
1 'polypeptide(L)'
;METIPDYYEEAIDRLPIEDLPADAADKLMTSMGRSALSLGLLDPASNIILNTIALLRRDFPDPPLHGTRRSSRLARPSRHTTLSRRDTWARVAGASYLALRSFMVSYFGCLSEEQATRYLHWARGDLVRAVLLVEHDLYNAELPIPNPASQRTQAALKCAAIYVSHPAPDVLVRLQASPLPQQWLDAAAPFLKPQGRKLTLDDVELIVRMLRHQDGAPLDLQVKLLPDSGELTVYYRNFNPDEAHLSTHNTNSVNHGGNFSLVTYKVERHGDRLASLFPQSPRDRRSMISSCLEDAEKAYRRGGLVESCCGDACEYTESLRMRLHSTIHAIYLKVFTMLPRSMRLIRDILFAGHCYGPMDPVSNIIVNSIWHSIVYPLPLTEIEEYHIIDALSMLRVEVRSLEGLITLVRGNFDSGCSTQQVMEHLSLKCCDLSQETHTLQQFAAAAAAARHPQHAALGSFLASLTPNVLYDLRRLLTTGTNGVISPESLGQIEQFLRYKAVTLDPEPRKVSELCEEAKVTLQRMKSYYDSMSLYLCSKLEQLLQKYASEHPLEPKYVLTVICGMVAGSESLDRECYHVNFVAASKSRTAGNKLFFAELNWSCPGEQAKPDFCCPLPLIHTGRCYYGKGTARKIVYPDSVDFLECDHDITADGTEHTDGMLDVDLMFDFRSDAQFADDMMEYCEHQKKLLQEGDEY
;
A
#
# COMPACT_ATOMS: atom_id res chain seq x y z
N MET A 1 0.31 25.47 11.16
CA MET A 1 1.78 25.54 10.93
C MET A 1 2.49 26.36 12.00
N GLU A 2 1.96 27.52 12.38
CA GLU A 2 2.49 28.38 13.46
C GLU A 2 2.57 27.71 14.84
N THR A 3 1.88 26.58 15.05
CA THR A 3 1.78 25.88 16.34
C THR A 3 2.92 24.91 16.62
N ILE A 4 3.67 24.45 15.61
CA ILE A 4 4.77 23.48 15.84
C ILE A 4 5.87 24.11 16.71
N PRO A 5 6.34 25.36 16.46
CA PRO A 5 7.28 26.04 17.34
C PRO A 5 6.81 26.12 18.80
N ASP A 6 5.51 26.28 19.04
CA ASP A 6 4.96 26.35 20.40
C ASP A 6 5.12 25.00 21.15
N TYR A 7 5.09 23.85 20.45
CA TYR A 7 5.38 22.55 21.08
C TYR A 7 6.85 22.37 21.45
N TYR A 8 7.78 23.04 20.76
CA TYR A 8 9.18 23.05 21.18
C TYR A 8 9.36 23.84 22.47
N GLU A 9 8.68 24.98 22.63
CA GLU A 9 8.65 25.71 23.90
C GLU A 9 7.98 24.87 24.99
N GLU A 10 6.84 24.22 24.72
CA GLU A 10 6.19 23.31 25.69
C GLU A 10 7.13 22.17 26.11
N ALA A 11 7.82 21.53 25.15
CA ALA A 11 8.75 20.45 25.42
C ALA A 11 9.93 20.91 26.31
N ILE A 12 10.45 22.12 26.07
CA ILE A 12 11.52 22.73 26.88
C ILE A 12 11.04 23.03 28.30
N ASP A 13 9.87 23.65 28.42
CA ASP A 13 9.28 23.99 29.72
C ASP A 13 8.97 22.72 30.54
N ARG A 14 8.66 21.62 29.86
CA ARG A 14 8.46 20.30 30.49
C ARG A 14 9.76 19.60 30.86
N LEU A 15 10.89 19.87 30.23
CA LEU A 15 12.17 19.22 30.55
C LEU A 15 12.81 19.80 31.83
N PRO A 16 13.45 18.97 32.68
CA PRO A 16 14.11 19.43 33.91
C PRO A 16 15.49 20.06 33.64
N ILE A 17 15.58 21.02 32.70
CA ILE A 17 16.85 21.61 32.25
C ILE A 17 17.63 22.26 33.41
N GLU A 18 16.93 22.88 34.35
CA GLU A 18 17.52 23.56 35.53
C GLU A 18 18.04 22.59 36.60
N ASP A 19 17.52 21.35 36.59
CA ASP A 19 17.86 20.30 37.55
C ASP A 19 18.95 19.36 37.01
N LEU A 20 19.27 19.42 35.71
CA LEU A 20 20.32 18.66 35.06
C LEU A 20 21.72 19.28 35.28
N PRO A 21 22.79 18.45 35.28
CA PRO A 21 24.17 18.93 35.14
C PRO A 21 24.33 19.83 33.91
N ALA A 22 25.18 20.86 33.99
CA ALA A 22 25.31 21.87 32.94
C ALA A 22 25.75 21.27 31.58
N ASP A 23 26.63 20.27 31.60
CA ASP A 23 27.07 19.52 30.43
C ASP A 23 25.94 18.66 29.82
N ALA A 24 25.10 18.04 30.65
CA ALA A 24 23.93 17.30 30.20
C ALA A 24 22.86 18.22 29.60
N ALA A 25 22.65 19.40 30.21
CA ALA A 25 21.72 20.42 29.72
C ALA A 25 22.18 21.00 28.35
N ASP A 26 23.47 21.30 28.18
CA ASP A 26 24.02 21.80 26.91
C ASP A 26 23.93 20.75 25.79
N LYS A 27 24.22 19.48 26.12
CA LYS A 27 24.01 18.35 25.19
C LYS A 27 22.55 18.23 24.79
N LEU A 28 21.63 18.33 25.76
CA LEU A 28 20.19 18.26 25.52
C LEU A 28 19.71 19.35 24.55
N MET A 29 20.12 20.60 24.79
CA MET A 29 19.77 21.71 23.90
C MET A 29 20.34 21.56 22.50
N THR A 30 21.56 21.02 22.39
CA THR A 30 22.20 20.74 21.10
C THR A 30 21.50 19.61 20.33
N SER A 31 21.13 18.53 21.02
CA SER A 31 20.36 17.42 20.45
C SER A 31 18.97 17.88 19.99
N MET A 32 18.32 18.72 20.80
CA MET A 32 17.02 19.26 20.48
C MET A 32 17.04 20.12 19.21
N GLY A 33 18.06 20.95 19.03
CA GLY A 33 18.23 21.79 17.85
C GLY A 33 18.61 21.05 16.55
N ARG A 34 19.09 19.80 16.63
CA ARG A 34 19.55 19.02 15.47
C ARG A 34 18.63 17.87 15.09
N SER A 35 17.84 17.36 16.01
CA SER A 35 17.27 16.03 15.85
C SER A 35 15.97 15.75 16.62
N ALA A 36 15.47 16.71 17.39
CA ALA A 36 14.17 16.53 18.03
C ALA A 36 13.06 16.78 17.03
N LEU A 37 12.60 15.72 16.37
CA LEU A 37 11.43 15.78 15.50
C LEU A 37 10.14 15.64 16.34
N SER A 38 9.07 16.30 15.94
CA SER A 38 7.72 16.05 16.48
C SER A 38 7.06 14.80 15.86
N LEU A 39 7.84 13.97 15.18
CA LEU A 39 7.41 12.75 14.50
C LEU A 39 7.27 11.58 15.49
N GLY A 40 6.10 10.94 15.51
CA GLY A 40 5.79 9.80 16.38
C GLY A 40 4.28 9.62 16.57
N LEU A 41 3.89 8.64 17.40
CA LEU A 41 2.47 8.31 17.65
C LEU A 41 1.94 8.84 18.99
N LEU A 42 2.66 9.75 19.64
CA LEU A 42 2.17 10.52 20.80
C LEU A 42 1.84 11.96 20.38
N ASP A 43 1.44 12.80 21.35
CA ASP A 43 1.29 14.23 21.12
C ASP A 43 2.62 14.87 20.68
N PRO A 44 2.58 15.96 19.87
CA PRO A 44 3.78 16.57 19.31
C PRO A 44 4.86 16.93 20.33
N ALA A 45 4.50 17.46 21.50
CA ALA A 45 5.45 17.85 22.54
C ALA A 45 6.11 16.62 23.19
N SER A 46 5.33 15.58 23.50
CA SER A 46 5.87 14.32 24.01
C SER A 46 6.79 13.62 22.99
N ASN A 47 6.48 13.65 21.69
CA ASN A 47 7.38 13.14 20.64
C ASN A 47 8.72 13.90 20.62
N ILE A 48 8.68 15.24 20.71
CA ILE A 48 9.89 16.08 20.78
C ILE A 48 10.75 15.67 21.99
N ILE A 49 10.15 15.53 23.18
CA ILE A 49 10.85 15.11 24.40
C ILE A 49 11.51 13.74 24.22
N LEU A 50 10.75 12.74 23.76
CA LEU A 50 11.27 11.38 23.59
C LEU A 50 12.38 11.31 22.55
N ASN A 51 12.19 11.95 21.38
CA ASN A 51 13.19 11.95 20.31
C ASN A 51 14.48 12.67 20.75
N THR A 52 14.37 13.71 21.58
CA THR A 52 15.54 14.37 22.20
C THR A 52 16.30 13.41 23.12
N ILE A 53 15.60 12.79 24.08
CA ILE A 53 16.23 11.91 25.09
C ILE A 53 16.82 10.65 24.43
N ALA A 54 16.15 10.10 23.41
CA ALA A 54 16.59 8.91 22.70
C ALA A 54 17.98 9.06 22.07
N LEU A 55 18.31 10.25 21.57
CA LEU A 55 19.60 10.51 20.92
C LEU A 55 20.70 10.89 21.91
N LEU A 56 20.35 11.59 22.99
CA LEU A 56 21.28 11.89 24.09
C LEU A 56 21.84 10.63 24.77
N ARG A 57 21.07 9.55 24.76
CA ARG A 57 21.43 8.31 25.43
C ARG A 57 22.66 7.60 24.84
N ARG A 58 23.11 7.98 23.64
CA ARG A 58 24.41 7.56 23.10
C ARG A 58 25.60 8.26 23.78
N ASP A 59 25.36 9.39 24.46
CA ASP A 59 26.36 10.27 25.08
C ASP A 59 26.18 10.50 26.60
N PHE A 60 25.27 9.77 27.25
CA PHE A 60 25.06 9.82 28.71
C PHE A 60 26.16 9.01 29.43
N PRO A 61 27.03 9.63 30.23
CA PRO A 61 27.88 8.88 31.16
C PRO A 61 27.00 8.21 32.23
N ASP A 62 27.40 7.01 32.69
CA ASP A 62 26.78 6.38 33.86
C ASP A 62 26.78 7.35 35.05
N PRO A 63 25.73 7.32 35.90
CA PRO A 63 25.62 8.26 37.00
C PRO A 63 26.81 8.08 37.97
N PRO A 64 27.48 9.18 38.40
CA PRO A 64 28.49 9.08 39.42
C PRO A 64 27.83 8.77 40.77
N LEU A 65 28.35 7.75 41.44
CA LEU A 65 28.14 7.52 42.86
C LEU A 65 28.66 8.74 43.63
N HIS A 66 27.76 9.44 44.31
CA HIS A 66 27.95 10.60 45.20
C HIS A 66 27.79 12.00 44.57
N GLY A 67 26.79 12.70 45.08
CA GLY A 67 26.45 14.07 44.74
C GLY A 67 27.47 15.08 45.27
N THR A 68 28.06 15.83 44.35
CA THR A 68 28.85 17.02 44.66
C THR A 68 27.96 18.26 44.54
N ARG A 69 27.81 18.98 45.65
CA ARG A 69 27.01 20.22 45.74
C ARG A 69 27.53 21.32 44.81
N ARG A 70 26.57 22.06 44.24
CA ARG A 70 26.72 23.28 43.42
C ARG A 70 27.81 24.23 43.96
N SER A 71 28.69 24.71 43.07
CA SER A 71 29.38 25.98 43.24
C SER A 71 28.66 27.04 42.42
N SER A 72 28.09 28.02 43.11
CA SER A 72 27.47 29.19 42.51
C SER A 72 28.55 30.12 41.96
N ARG A 73 28.86 30.05 40.66
CA ARG A 73 29.36 31.16 39.83
C ARG A 73 29.68 30.66 38.41
N LEU A 74 29.15 31.39 37.43
CA LEU A 74 29.52 31.43 36.01
C LEU A 74 28.91 30.35 35.10
N ALA A 75 27.75 30.66 34.50
CA ALA A 75 27.51 30.60 33.05
C ALA A 75 26.17 31.29 32.72
N ARG A 76 26.20 32.62 32.52
CA ARG A 76 25.21 33.27 31.65
C ARG A 76 25.53 32.82 30.22
N PRO A 77 24.54 32.50 29.36
CA PRO A 77 24.82 32.19 27.97
C PRO A 77 25.56 33.35 27.31
N SER A 78 26.66 33.03 26.63
CA SER A 78 27.45 33.97 25.85
C SER A 78 26.57 34.66 24.80
N ARG A 79 26.63 36.00 24.78
CA ARG A 79 25.90 36.88 23.87
C ARG A 79 26.53 36.84 22.48
N HIS A 80 26.30 35.80 21.68
CA HIS A 80 26.57 35.84 20.23
C HIS A 80 25.59 34.97 19.42
N THR A 81 24.35 35.45 19.28
CA THR A 81 23.53 35.50 18.04
C THR A 81 22.17 36.11 18.41
N THR A 82 21.79 37.22 17.77
CA THR A 82 20.56 37.97 18.00
C THR A 82 19.36 37.33 17.31
N LEU A 83 19.02 36.09 17.68
CA LEU A 83 17.77 35.45 17.29
C LEU A 83 16.98 35.10 18.55
N SER A 84 15.68 35.38 18.55
CA SER A 84 14.82 34.96 19.65
C SER A 84 14.86 33.44 19.77
N ARG A 85 14.68 32.91 20.98
CA ARG A 85 14.49 31.47 21.21
C ARG A 85 13.43 30.91 20.26
N ARG A 86 12.37 31.68 20.05
CA ARG A 86 11.28 31.38 19.11
C ARG A 86 11.73 31.27 17.64
N ASP A 87 12.64 32.13 17.19
CA ASP A 87 13.18 32.10 15.82
C ASP A 87 14.07 30.87 15.59
N THR A 88 14.75 30.43 16.66
CA THR A 88 15.55 29.20 16.64
C THR A 88 14.63 27.98 16.47
N TRP A 89 13.53 27.91 17.22
CA TRP A 89 12.56 26.82 17.10
C TRP A 89 11.79 26.84 15.79
N ALA A 90 11.50 28.01 15.22
CA ALA A 90 10.88 28.10 13.90
C ALA A 90 11.71 27.38 12.82
N ARG A 91 13.04 27.47 12.90
CA ARG A 91 13.94 26.75 11.97
C ARG A 91 13.94 25.24 12.20
N VAL A 92 13.91 24.79 13.46
CA VAL A 92 13.88 23.34 13.80
C VAL A 92 12.52 22.73 13.46
N ALA A 93 11.43 23.47 13.69
CA ALA A 93 10.07 23.08 13.37
C ALA A 93 9.85 22.80 11.87
N GLY A 94 10.62 23.45 11.00
CA GLY A 94 10.60 23.17 9.55
C GLY A 94 10.94 21.71 9.22
N ALA A 95 11.95 21.14 9.87
CA ALA A 95 12.32 19.73 9.68
C ALA A 95 11.22 18.78 10.19
N SER A 96 10.63 19.07 11.35
CA SER A 96 9.48 18.31 11.86
C SER A 96 8.29 18.32 10.91
N TYR A 97 8.01 19.48 10.33
CA TYR A 97 6.93 19.63 9.37
C TYR A 97 7.17 18.82 8.09
N LEU A 98 8.37 18.92 7.51
CA LEU A 98 8.77 18.15 6.32
C LEU A 98 8.71 16.64 6.58
N ALA A 99 9.16 16.19 7.75
CA ALA A 99 9.08 14.80 8.16
C ALA A 99 7.62 14.32 8.29
N LEU A 100 6.75 15.11 8.95
CA LEU A 100 5.33 14.78 9.07
C LEU A 100 4.63 14.71 7.70
N ARG A 101 4.93 15.65 6.79
CA ARG A 101 4.39 15.67 5.44
C ARG A 101 4.84 14.46 4.63
N SER A 102 6.14 14.16 4.66
CA SER A 102 6.73 12.97 4.03
C SER A 102 6.07 11.70 4.59
N PHE A 103 5.88 11.60 5.91
CA PHE A 103 5.15 10.49 6.52
C PHE A 103 3.75 10.36 5.92
N MET A 104 2.96 11.44 5.85
CA MET A 104 1.57 11.38 5.36
C MET A 104 1.51 10.90 3.90
N VAL A 105 2.36 11.44 3.03
CA VAL A 105 2.42 11.04 1.61
C VAL A 105 2.84 9.58 1.48
N SER A 106 3.96 9.18 2.10
CA SER A 106 4.42 7.78 2.07
C SER A 106 3.43 6.84 2.78
N TYR A 107 2.68 7.33 3.78
CA TYR A 107 1.75 6.52 4.55
C TYR A 107 0.43 6.27 3.82
N PHE A 108 0.00 7.12 2.91
CA PHE A 108 -1.26 6.92 2.19
C PHE A 108 -1.05 6.55 0.73
N GLY A 109 0.00 7.04 0.07
CA GLY A 109 0.28 6.82 -1.35
C GLY A 109 -0.67 7.53 -2.31
N CYS A 110 -1.83 8.00 -1.84
CA CYS A 110 -2.87 8.67 -2.64
C CYS A 110 -3.08 10.16 -2.27
N LEU A 111 -2.22 10.72 -1.42
CA LEU A 111 -2.31 12.12 -0.99
C LEU A 111 -1.24 12.98 -1.66
N SER A 112 -1.63 14.15 -2.17
CA SER A 112 -0.70 15.18 -2.60
C SER A 112 0.03 15.80 -1.38
N GLU A 113 1.16 16.46 -1.63
CA GLU A 113 1.84 17.22 -0.58
C GLU A 113 0.95 18.32 0.01
N GLU A 114 0.11 18.94 -0.81
CA GLU A 114 -0.82 20.01 -0.40
C GLU A 114 -1.93 19.47 0.50
N GLN A 115 -2.48 18.30 0.18
CA GLN A 115 -3.47 17.64 1.03
C GLN A 115 -2.87 17.19 2.35
N ALA A 116 -1.70 16.53 2.32
CA ALA A 116 -0.98 16.14 3.52
C ALA A 116 -0.73 17.36 4.43
N THR A 117 -0.33 18.48 3.83
CA THR A 117 -0.15 19.78 4.49
C THR A 117 -1.44 20.27 5.15
N ARG A 118 -2.58 20.20 4.45
CA ARG A 118 -3.89 20.65 4.94
C ARG A 118 -4.36 19.82 6.14
N TYR A 119 -4.27 18.49 6.05
CA TYR A 119 -4.60 17.59 7.15
C TYR A 119 -3.73 17.82 8.38
N LEU A 120 -2.41 18.00 8.18
CA LEU A 120 -1.49 18.34 9.27
C LEU A 120 -1.80 19.70 9.89
N HIS A 121 -2.27 20.67 9.09
CA HIS A 121 -2.70 21.96 9.60
C HIS A 121 -3.93 21.83 10.51
N TRP A 122 -4.99 21.14 10.05
CA TRP A 122 -6.21 20.89 10.85
C TRP A 122 -5.93 20.05 12.10
N ALA A 123 -4.98 19.12 12.01
CA ALA A 123 -4.52 18.32 13.14
C ALA A 123 -3.54 19.08 14.07
N ARG A 124 -3.20 20.33 13.77
CA ARG A 124 -2.21 21.14 14.51
C ARG A 124 -0.85 20.42 14.67
N GLY A 125 -0.42 19.67 13.67
CA GLY A 125 0.84 18.91 13.68
C GLY A 125 0.83 17.59 14.47
N ASP A 126 -0.33 17.17 15.01
CA ASP A 126 -0.50 15.84 15.61
C ASP A 126 -0.70 14.79 14.52
N LEU A 127 0.28 13.88 14.39
CA LEU A 127 0.29 12.90 13.31
C LEU A 127 -0.88 11.91 13.39
N VAL A 128 -1.24 11.47 14.59
CA VAL A 128 -2.32 10.49 14.76
C VAL A 128 -3.65 11.13 14.39
N ARG A 129 -3.88 12.38 14.80
CA ARG A 129 -5.07 13.14 14.38
C ARG A 129 -5.12 13.35 12.88
N ALA A 130 -3.99 13.66 12.25
CA ALA A 130 -3.93 13.85 10.80
C ALA A 130 -4.29 12.56 10.05
N VAL A 131 -3.77 11.41 10.48
CA VAL A 131 -4.15 10.11 9.90
C VAL A 131 -5.65 9.84 10.10
N LEU A 132 -6.20 10.10 11.30
CA LEU A 132 -7.62 9.90 11.57
C LEU A 132 -8.52 10.80 10.72
N LEU A 133 -8.11 12.04 10.45
CA LEU A 133 -8.83 12.95 9.54
C LEU A 133 -8.86 12.41 8.11
N VAL A 134 -7.73 11.92 7.61
CA VAL A 134 -7.66 11.31 6.27
C VAL A 134 -8.53 10.06 6.21
N GLU A 135 -8.44 9.16 7.19
CA GLU A 135 -9.26 7.94 7.20
C GLU A 135 -10.75 8.24 7.31
N HIS A 136 -11.12 9.31 8.02
CA HIS A 136 -12.49 9.82 8.07
C HIS A 136 -12.97 10.31 6.70
N ASP A 137 -12.22 11.19 6.06
CA ASP A 137 -12.57 11.79 4.76
C ASP A 137 -12.60 10.76 3.64
N LEU A 138 -11.83 9.68 3.79
CA LEU A 138 -11.77 8.57 2.85
C LEU A 138 -12.69 7.40 3.28
N TYR A 139 -13.67 7.66 4.14
CA TYR A 139 -14.77 6.75 4.52
C TYR A 139 -14.35 5.42 5.13
N ASN A 140 -13.23 5.39 5.85
CA ASN A 140 -12.82 4.19 6.59
C ASN A 140 -13.62 4.05 7.89
N ALA A 141 -14.49 3.04 7.94
CA ALA A 141 -15.37 2.81 9.09
C ALA A 141 -14.62 2.54 10.41
N GLU A 142 -13.42 1.94 10.35
CA GLU A 142 -12.66 1.52 11.52
C GLU A 142 -11.87 2.67 12.18
N LEU A 143 -11.60 3.74 11.42
CA LEU A 143 -10.72 4.84 11.82
C LEU A 143 -9.45 4.33 12.52
N PRO A 144 -8.61 3.53 11.82
CA PRO A 144 -7.47 2.89 12.44
C PRO A 144 -6.38 3.91 12.77
N ILE A 145 -5.84 3.81 13.99
CA ILE A 145 -4.59 4.49 14.37
C ILE A 145 -3.44 3.75 13.66
N PRO A 146 -2.36 4.44 13.21
CA PRO A 146 -1.20 3.76 12.65
C PRO A 146 -0.69 2.67 13.58
N ASN A 147 -0.61 1.44 13.10
CA ASN A 147 -0.08 0.34 13.88
C ASN A 147 1.46 0.41 13.87
N PRO A 148 2.13 0.80 14.97
CA PRO A 148 3.59 0.90 14.99
C PRO A 148 4.31 -0.42 14.73
N ALA A 149 3.66 -1.57 14.92
CA ALA A 149 4.22 -2.87 14.59
C ALA A 149 4.19 -3.19 13.09
N SER A 150 3.31 -2.52 12.33
CA SER A 150 3.17 -2.79 10.90
C SER A 150 4.40 -2.30 10.14
N GLN A 151 4.86 -3.10 9.16
CA GLN A 151 5.93 -2.70 8.25
C GLN A 151 5.58 -1.39 7.56
N ARG A 152 4.33 -1.28 7.10
CA ARG A 152 3.68 -0.07 6.61
C ARG A 152 3.98 1.22 7.40
N THR A 153 3.75 1.21 8.72
CA THR A 153 4.00 2.37 9.58
C THR A 153 5.50 2.59 9.82
N GLN A 154 6.25 1.51 10.03
CA GLN A 154 7.70 1.60 10.25
C GLN A 154 8.44 2.17 9.04
N ALA A 155 8.10 1.72 7.84
CA ALA A 155 8.68 2.19 6.59
C ALA A 155 8.36 3.67 6.34
N ALA A 156 7.11 4.11 6.60
CA ALA A 156 6.73 5.52 6.49
C ALA A 156 7.45 6.41 7.52
N LEU A 157 7.60 5.96 8.78
CA LEU A 157 8.39 6.67 9.80
C LEU A 157 9.86 6.77 9.41
N LYS A 158 10.43 5.69 8.86
CA LYS A 158 11.82 5.65 8.41
C LYS A 158 12.04 6.58 7.22
N CYS A 159 11.15 6.53 6.22
CA CYS A 159 11.17 7.40 5.04
C CYS A 159 11.18 8.88 5.46
N ALA A 160 10.23 9.26 6.32
CA ALA A 160 10.12 10.61 6.86
C ALA A 160 11.38 11.10 7.58
N ALA A 161 12.01 10.22 8.37
CA ALA A 161 13.24 10.54 9.07
C ALA A 161 14.45 10.67 8.12
N ILE A 162 14.56 9.80 7.11
CA ILE A 162 15.62 9.88 6.08
C ILE A 162 15.47 11.15 5.24
N TYR A 163 14.24 11.50 4.86
CA TYR A 163 13.94 12.69 4.05
C TYR A 163 14.51 13.97 4.66
N VAL A 164 14.51 14.08 5.99
CA VAL A 164 15.06 15.24 6.71
C VAL A 164 16.49 15.02 7.24
N SER A 165 17.19 14.02 6.73
CA SER A 165 18.57 13.68 7.13
C SER A 165 18.73 13.44 8.63
N HIS A 166 17.74 12.79 9.27
CA HIS A 166 17.79 12.48 10.69
C HIS A 166 18.99 11.59 11.02
N PRO A 167 19.76 11.86 12.10
CA PRO A 167 21.03 11.18 12.38
C PRO A 167 20.89 9.70 12.77
N ALA A 168 19.71 9.27 13.22
CA ALA A 168 19.44 7.87 13.55
C ALA A 168 17.98 7.48 13.27
N PRO A 169 17.58 7.29 12.00
CA PRO A 169 16.19 6.96 11.62
C PRO A 169 15.69 5.68 12.29
N ASP A 170 16.53 4.64 12.40
CA ASP A 170 16.13 3.37 13.01
C ASP A 170 15.83 3.49 14.51
N VAL A 171 16.46 4.44 15.21
CA VAL A 171 16.17 4.69 16.64
C VAL A 171 14.75 5.23 16.78
N LEU A 172 14.36 6.18 15.93
CA LEU A 172 13.01 6.76 15.92
C LEU A 172 11.95 5.70 15.63
N VAL A 173 12.18 4.82 14.65
CA VAL A 173 11.26 3.73 14.32
C VAL A 173 11.15 2.74 15.48
N ARG A 174 12.28 2.30 16.05
CA ARG A 174 12.31 1.37 17.18
C ARG A 174 11.59 1.92 18.41
N LEU A 175 11.73 3.21 18.69
CA LEU A 175 11.06 3.89 19.78
C LEU A 175 9.54 3.67 19.74
N GLN A 176 8.96 3.76 18.54
CA GLN A 176 7.52 3.61 18.32
C GLN A 176 7.10 2.13 18.24
N ALA A 177 7.91 1.28 17.59
CA ALA A 177 7.57 -0.10 17.24
C ALA A 177 7.83 -1.14 18.35
N SER A 178 8.73 -0.86 19.29
CA SER A 178 9.16 -1.84 20.28
C SER A 178 8.17 -1.91 21.46
N PRO A 179 7.72 -3.12 21.85
CA PRO A 179 6.84 -3.28 23.02
C PRO A 179 7.59 -2.92 24.32
N LEU A 180 6.82 -2.45 25.29
CA LEU A 180 7.23 -2.00 26.61
C LEU A 180 6.30 -2.62 27.66
N PRO A 181 6.82 -3.01 28.85
CA PRO A 181 5.99 -3.50 29.94
C PRO A 181 4.88 -2.50 30.31
N GLN A 182 3.66 -3.01 30.52
CA GLN A 182 2.49 -2.17 30.82
C GLN A 182 2.71 -1.25 32.04
N GLN A 183 3.36 -1.76 33.09
CA GLN A 183 3.73 -1.00 34.27
C GLN A 183 4.53 0.28 33.97
N TRP A 184 5.38 0.27 32.93
CA TRP A 184 6.17 1.44 32.55
C TRP A 184 5.35 2.41 31.71
N LEU A 185 4.44 1.90 30.88
CA LEU A 185 3.48 2.73 30.15
C LEU A 185 2.54 3.45 31.12
N ASP A 186 2.01 2.74 32.13
CA ASP A 186 1.15 3.31 33.17
C ASP A 186 1.90 4.38 33.99
N ALA A 187 3.17 4.14 34.29
CA ALA A 187 4.02 5.12 34.97
C ALA A 187 4.36 6.34 34.10
N ALA A 188 4.47 6.16 32.78
CA ALA A 188 4.79 7.22 31.83
C ALA A 188 3.57 8.05 31.37
N ALA A 189 2.38 7.44 31.36
CA ALA A 189 1.12 8.05 30.92
C ALA A 189 0.82 9.43 31.55
N PRO A 190 1.10 9.70 32.85
CA PRO A 190 0.80 11.00 33.45
C PRO A 190 1.62 12.17 32.87
N PHE A 191 2.82 11.90 32.35
CA PHE A 191 3.72 12.94 31.82
C PHE A 191 3.96 12.83 30.32
N LEU A 192 3.59 11.74 29.64
CA LEU A 192 3.57 11.59 28.17
C LEU A 192 2.15 11.78 27.61
N LYS A 193 1.53 12.90 27.97
CA LYS A 193 0.20 13.29 27.49
C LYS A 193 0.22 14.75 27.04
N PRO A 194 -0.78 15.20 26.26
CA PRO A 194 -0.93 16.60 25.92
C PRO A 194 -0.94 17.48 27.18
N GLN A 195 -0.15 18.57 27.19
CA GLN A 195 -0.02 19.47 28.34
C GLN A 195 0.41 18.73 29.63
N GLY A 196 1.33 17.77 29.48
CA GLY A 196 1.92 17.03 30.60
C GLY A 196 2.61 17.96 31.61
N ARG A 197 2.71 17.49 32.85
CA ARG A 197 3.48 18.22 33.90
C ARG A 197 4.97 18.29 33.54
N LYS A 198 5.69 19.21 34.19
CA LYS A 198 7.17 19.23 34.16
C LYS A 198 7.71 17.87 34.63
N LEU A 199 8.64 17.32 33.86
CA LEU A 199 9.32 16.05 34.13
C LEU A 199 10.30 16.27 35.30
N THR A 200 10.35 15.28 36.17
CA THR A 200 11.38 15.14 37.20
C THR A 200 12.57 14.38 36.66
N LEU A 201 13.70 14.38 37.39
CA LEU A 201 14.85 13.53 37.03
C LEU A 201 14.48 12.05 37.01
N ASP A 202 13.58 11.60 37.90
CA ASP A 202 13.08 10.22 37.93
C ASP A 202 12.27 9.88 36.67
N ASP A 203 11.48 10.83 36.16
CA ASP A 203 10.73 10.64 34.91
C ASP A 203 11.68 10.51 33.71
N VAL A 204 12.74 11.34 33.66
CA VAL A 204 13.78 11.25 32.62
C VAL A 204 14.53 9.92 32.72
N GLU A 205 14.87 9.48 33.93
CA GLU A 205 15.49 8.17 34.15
C GLU A 205 14.55 7.02 33.74
N LEU A 206 13.25 7.12 33.99
CA LEU A 206 12.26 6.16 33.51
C LEU A 206 12.25 6.09 31.97
N ILE A 207 12.23 7.24 31.29
CA ILE A 207 12.32 7.29 29.82
C ILE A 207 13.63 6.64 29.34
N VAL A 208 14.77 6.98 29.97
CA VAL A 208 16.07 6.39 29.66
C VAL A 208 16.04 4.87 29.84
N ARG A 209 15.43 4.36 30.92
CA ARG A 209 15.26 2.92 31.19
C ARG A 209 14.37 2.23 30.16
N MET A 210 13.25 2.84 29.77
CA MET A 210 12.38 2.34 28.69
C MET A 210 13.16 2.21 27.39
N LEU A 211 13.92 3.26 27.02
CA LEU A 211 14.81 3.22 25.87
C LEU A 211 15.86 2.10 26.01
N ARG A 212 16.44 1.89 27.22
CA ARG A 212 17.48 0.85 27.43
C ARG A 212 16.94 -0.53 27.16
N HIS A 213 15.73 -0.77 27.61
CA HIS A 213 15.03 -2.01 27.37
C HIS A 213 14.79 -2.24 25.87
N GLN A 214 14.39 -1.20 25.13
CA GLN A 214 14.17 -1.27 23.68
C GLN A 214 15.46 -1.56 22.89
N ASP A 215 16.62 -1.09 23.35
CA ASP A 215 17.94 -1.35 22.73
C ASP A 215 18.57 -2.71 23.12
N GLY A 216 17.96 -3.46 24.05
CA GLY A 216 18.46 -4.78 24.44
C GLY A 216 18.64 -5.68 23.22
N ALA A 217 19.77 -6.38 23.13
CA ALA A 217 20.18 -7.24 22.01
C ALA A 217 19.04 -8.13 21.48
N PRO A 218 19.04 -8.47 20.17
CA PRO A 218 18.08 -9.43 19.62
C PRO A 218 18.07 -10.70 20.48
N LEU A 219 16.88 -11.27 20.65
CA LEU A 219 16.66 -12.47 21.45
C LEU A 219 17.65 -13.56 21.02
N ASP A 220 18.61 -13.87 21.89
CA ASP A 220 19.64 -14.87 21.60
C ASP A 220 19.04 -16.24 21.92
N LEU A 221 18.39 -16.84 20.93
CA LEU A 221 17.73 -18.14 21.01
C LEU A 221 18.68 -19.23 20.52
N GLN A 222 19.11 -20.10 21.42
CA GLN A 222 19.86 -21.31 21.07
C GLN A 222 18.96 -22.53 21.22
N VAL A 223 18.83 -23.30 20.15
CA VAL A 223 18.06 -24.55 20.15
C VAL A 223 19.04 -25.72 20.24
N LYS A 224 18.86 -26.58 21.25
CA LYS A 224 19.67 -27.79 21.43
C LYS A 224 18.77 -29.02 21.45
N LEU A 225 19.01 -29.94 20.52
CA LEU A 225 18.38 -31.25 20.50
C LEU A 225 19.21 -32.19 21.38
N LEU A 226 18.59 -32.82 22.40
CA LEU A 226 19.28 -33.85 23.18
C LEU A 226 19.21 -35.18 22.42
N PRO A 227 20.37 -35.84 22.16
CA PRO A 227 20.44 -37.00 21.27
C PRO A 227 19.67 -38.24 21.74
N ASP A 228 19.36 -38.36 23.05
CA ASP A 228 18.84 -39.62 23.61
C ASP A 228 17.38 -39.55 24.13
N SER A 229 16.78 -38.36 24.26
CA SER A 229 15.41 -38.18 24.78
C SER A 229 14.39 -37.64 23.77
N GLY A 230 14.84 -37.16 22.60
CA GLY A 230 13.96 -36.46 21.65
C GLY A 230 13.46 -35.11 22.16
N GLU A 231 13.96 -34.63 23.31
CA GLU A 231 13.61 -33.32 23.86
C GLU A 231 14.39 -32.21 23.17
N LEU A 232 13.64 -31.18 22.75
CA LEU A 232 14.17 -29.93 22.22
C LEU A 232 14.25 -28.93 23.37
N THR A 233 15.47 -28.52 23.75
CA THR A 233 15.66 -27.45 24.74
C THR A 233 15.96 -26.14 24.02
N VAL A 234 15.10 -25.14 24.21
CA VAL A 234 15.33 -23.77 23.73
C VAL A 234 15.93 -22.95 24.88
N TYR A 235 17.20 -22.59 24.75
CA TYR A 235 17.87 -21.66 25.65
C TYR A 235 17.65 -20.24 25.13
N TYR A 236 17.26 -19.34 26.01
CA TYR A 236 17.29 -17.92 25.75
C TYR A 236 18.32 -17.29 26.69
N ARG A 237 19.09 -16.31 26.21
CA ARG A 237 20.04 -15.53 27.04
C ARG A 237 19.54 -14.09 27.17
N ASN A 238 19.76 -13.45 28.32
CA ASN A 238 19.32 -12.07 28.64
C ASN A 238 17.80 -11.86 28.65
N PHE A 239 17.05 -12.72 29.35
CA PHE A 239 15.59 -12.73 29.30
C PHE A 239 15.00 -13.08 30.67
N ASN A 240 13.99 -12.32 31.08
CA ASN A 240 13.21 -12.56 32.30
C ASN A 240 11.89 -13.22 31.88
N PRO A 241 11.50 -14.39 32.43
CA PRO A 241 10.29 -15.12 32.01
C PRO A 241 8.98 -14.34 32.14
N ASP A 242 8.94 -13.30 32.98
CA ASP A 242 7.77 -12.42 33.16
C ASP A 242 7.63 -11.34 32.06
N GLU A 243 8.63 -11.19 31.17
CA GLU A 243 8.72 -10.09 30.20
C GLU A 243 8.42 -10.52 28.74
N ALA A 244 7.95 -11.75 28.51
CA ALA A 244 7.71 -12.27 27.17
C ALA A 244 6.76 -13.46 27.11
N HIS A 245 6.09 -13.60 25.97
CA HIS A 245 5.21 -14.73 25.67
C HIS A 245 5.93 -15.70 24.72
N LEU A 246 6.04 -16.97 25.12
CA LEU A 246 6.50 -18.07 24.28
C LEU A 246 5.28 -18.85 23.80
N SER A 247 4.88 -18.70 22.53
CA SER A 247 3.87 -19.57 21.94
C SER A 247 4.52 -20.74 21.21
N THR A 248 3.95 -21.93 21.40
CA THR A 248 4.33 -23.14 20.67
C THR A 248 3.23 -23.49 19.68
N HIS A 249 3.58 -23.63 18.41
CA HIS A 249 2.67 -24.10 17.38
C HIS A 249 3.20 -25.40 16.79
N ASN A 250 2.49 -26.49 17.03
CA ASN A 250 2.80 -27.80 16.48
C ASN A 250 1.98 -28.01 15.21
N THR A 251 2.66 -28.07 14.07
CA THR A 251 2.05 -28.42 12.79
C THR A 251 2.58 -29.78 12.36
N ASN A 252 1.71 -30.79 12.42
CA ASN A 252 2.01 -32.10 11.86
C ASN A 252 1.62 -32.09 10.40
N SER A 253 2.60 -32.12 9.49
CA SER A 253 2.33 -32.23 8.05
C SER A 253 2.75 -33.62 7.57
N VAL A 254 1.82 -34.31 6.90
CA VAL A 254 2.09 -35.57 6.22
C VAL A 254 2.33 -35.22 4.75
N ASN A 255 3.58 -35.14 4.33
CA ASN A 255 3.92 -35.02 2.91
C ASN A 255 4.79 -36.20 2.47
N HIS A 256 4.57 -36.64 1.23
CA HIS A 256 5.13 -37.83 0.57
C HIS A 256 6.58 -38.12 0.98
N GLY A 257 6.75 -39.14 1.84
CA GLY A 257 8.05 -39.77 2.13
C GLY A 257 8.57 -39.64 3.57
N GLY A 258 8.03 -38.75 4.40
CA GLY A 258 8.44 -38.64 5.81
C GLY A 258 7.45 -37.87 6.69
N ASN A 259 7.13 -38.43 7.86
CA ASN A 259 6.39 -37.71 8.89
C ASN A 259 7.33 -36.72 9.57
N PHE A 260 7.16 -35.42 9.32
CA PHE A 260 7.86 -34.38 10.06
C PHE A 260 6.85 -33.58 10.88
N SER A 261 7.03 -33.56 12.20
CA SER A 261 6.33 -32.68 13.13
C SER A 261 7.11 -31.36 13.23
N LEU A 262 6.54 -30.26 12.74
CA LEU A 262 7.13 -28.93 12.89
C LEU A 262 6.64 -28.33 14.22
N VAL A 263 7.57 -27.92 15.07
CA VAL A 263 7.28 -27.17 16.30
C VAL A 263 7.88 -25.78 16.15
N THR A 264 7.03 -24.78 15.98
CA THR A 264 7.44 -23.37 15.89
C THR A 264 7.35 -22.73 17.26
N TYR A 265 8.45 -22.14 17.73
CA TYR A 265 8.50 -21.33 18.94
C TYR A 265 8.50 -19.85 18.52
N LYS A 266 7.41 -19.13 18.81
CA LYS A 266 7.37 -17.67 18.65
C LYS A 266 7.68 -17.04 19.99
N VAL A 267 8.76 -16.26 20.06
CA VAL A 267 9.13 -15.50 21.25
C VAL A 267 8.82 -14.04 20.97
N GLU A 268 7.79 -13.50 21.62
CA GLU A 268 7.44 -12.09 21.55
C GLU A 268 7.66 -11.44 22.92
N ARG A 269 8.29 -10.27 22.94
CA ARG A 269 8.37 -9.47 24.18
C ARG A 269 6.95 -9.07 24.59
N HIS A 270 6.63 -9.27 25.85
CA HIS A 270 5.33 -8.98 26.44
C HIS A 270 5.21 -7.48 26.64
N GLY A 271 4.01 -6.96 26.44
CA GLY A 271 3.69 -5.56 26.69
C GLY A 271 3.17 -4.82 25.46
N ASP A 272 2.85 -3.56 25.68
CA ASP A 272 2.21 -2.70 24.71
C ASP A 272 3.19 -1.66 24.16
N ARG A 273 2.77 -0.90 23.15
CA ARG A 273 3.61 0.12 22.50
C ARG A 273 3.20 1.51 22.97
N LEU A 274 4.04 2.52 22.74
CA LEU A 274 3.71 3.91 23.10
C LEU A 274 2.36 4.38 22.51
N ALA A 275 1.99 3.89 21.32
CA ALA A 275 0.69 4.18 20.70
C ALA A 275 -0.53 3.72 21.52
N SER A 276 -0.36 2.82 22.50
CA SER A 276 -1.43 2.40 23.41
C SER A 276 -1.88 3.51 24.36
N LEU A 277 -1.01 4.50 24.62
CA LEU A 277 -1.33 5.68 25.44
C LEU A 277 -2.36 6.61 24.76
N PHE A 278 -2.58 6.42 23.46
CA PHE A 278 -3.60 7.13 22.69
C PHE A 278 -5.00 6.52 22.91
N PRO A 279 -6.10 7.29 22.78
CA PRO A 279 -7.45 6.75 22.96
C PRO A 279 -7.77 5.58 22.03
N GLN A 280 -8.10 4.44 22.61
CA GLN A 280 -8.35 3.20 21.86
C GLN A 280 -9.80 3.04 21.42
N SER A 281 -10.77 3.69 22.07
CA SER A 281 -12.17 3.50 21.72
C SER A 281 -12.55 4.27 20.44
N PRO A 282 -13.35 3.67 19.53
CA PRO A 282 -13.85 4.37 18.34
C PRO A 282 -14.64 5.64 18.67
N ARG A 283 -15.30 5.70 19.82
CA ARG A 283 -16.06 6.87 20.28
C ARG A 283 -15.13 8.04 20.59
N ASP A 284 -14.00 7.77 21.24
CA ASP A 284 -13.02 8.80 21.57
C ASP A 284 -12.35 9.33 20.31
N ARG A 285 -12.01 8.44 19.35
CA ARG A 285 -11.46 8.83 18.05
C ARG A 285 -12.41 9.74 17.27
N ARG A 286 -13.72 9.42 17.24
CA ARG A 286 -14.73 10.29 16.62
C ARG A 286 -14.84 11.64 17.32
N SER A 287 -14.83 11.67 18.65
CA SER A 287 -14.84 12.93 19.41
C SER A 287 -13.63 13.81 19.10
N MET A 288 -12.45 13.20 18.91
CA MET A 288 -11.24 13.92 18.51
C MET A 288 -11.38 14.53 17.12
N ILE A 289 -11.90 13.77 16.15
CA ILE A 289 -12.17 14.25 14.80
C ILE A 289 -13.14 15.43 14.85
N SER A 290 -14.26 15.30 15.57
CA SER A 290 -15.24 16.40 15.71
C SER A 290 -14.59 17.68 16.25
N SER A 291 -13.74 17.57 17.28
CA SER A 291 -13.00 18.72 17.81
C SER A 291 -12.06 19.34 16.77
N CYS A 292 -11.35 18.54 15.98
CA CYS A 292 -10.47 19.03 14.91
C CYS A 292 -11.26 19.75 13.82
N LEU A 293 -12.42 19.22 13.42
CA LEU A 293 -13.28 19.81 12.41
C LEU A 293 -13.88 21.15 12.89
N GLU A 294 -14.32 21.22 14.15
CA GLU A 294 -14.80 22.48 14.73
C GLU A 294 -13.71 23.56 14.75
N ASP A 295 -12.47 23.19 15.09
CA ASP A 295 -11.34 24.11 15.11
C ASP A 295 -10.96 24.55 13.70
N ALA A 296 -10.99 23.65 12.71
CA ALA A 296 -10.80 23.95 11.31
C ALA A 296 -11.85 24.93 10.79
N GLU A 297 -13.13 24.73 11.13
CA GLU A 297 -14.22 25.61 10.73
C GLU A 297 -14.09 27.01 11.35
N LYS A 298 -13.69 27.08 12.63
CA LYS A 298 -13.41 28.36 13.32
C LYS A 298 -12.20 29.09 12.73
N ALA A 299 -11.21 28.37 12.21
CA ALA A 299 -10.04 28.94 11.54
C ALA A 299 -10.43 29.46 10.15
N TYR A 300 -11.20 28.68 9.40
CA TYR A 300 -11.76 29.06 8.10
C TYR A 300 -12.58 30.35 8.16
N ARG A 301 -13.45 30.48 9.18
CA ARG A 301 -14.24 31.69 9.40
C ARG A 301 -13.41 32.93 9.76
N ARG A 302 -12.17 32.78 10.25
CA ARG A 302 -11.31 33.86 10.73
C ARG A 302 -10.24 34.29 9.73
N GLY A 303 -9.82 33.42 8.83
CA GLY A 303 -8.89 33.71 7.75
C GLY A 303 -9.38 33.05 6.47
N GLY A 304 -9.76 33.84 5.47
CA GLY A 304 -10.28 33.38 4.17
C GLY A 304 -9.24 32.69 3.27
N LEU A 305 -8.47 31.74 3.82
CA LEU A 305 -7.48 30.93 3.11
C LEU A 305 -7.71 29.46 3.45
N VAL A 306 -8.68 28.86 2.77
CA VAL A 306 -8.58 27.62 2.00
C VAL A 306 -9.71 27.74 1.00
N GLU A 307 -9.42 28.03 -0.27
CA GLU A 307 -10.45 28.04 -1.29
C GLU A 307 -11.19 26.70 -1.23
N SER A 308 -12.49 26.74 -0.95
CA SER A 308 -13.31 25.53 -1.05
C SER A 308 -13.18 25.09 -2.49
N CYS A 309 -12.45 24.00 -2.73
CA CYS A 309 -12.27 23.47 -4.06
C CYS A 309 -13.65 22.95 -4.52
N CYS A 310 -14.46 23.84 -5.07
CA CYS A 310 -15.80 23.57 -5.56
C CYS A 310 -15.69 23.17 -7.02
N GLY A 311 -15.74 21.87 -7.29
CA GLY A 311 -15.76 21.31 -8.65
C GLY A 311 -15.32 19.85 -8.70
N ASP A 312 -15.58 19.19 -9.82
CA ASP A 312 -15.19 17.79 -10.09
C ASP A 312 -13.66 17.57 -10.13
N ALA A 313 -12.88 18.66 -10.21
CA ALA A 313 -11.41 18.69 -10.20
C ALA A 313 -10.82 19.12 -8.84
N CYS A 314 -11.58 19.03 -7.75
CA CYS A 314 -11.04 19.33 -6.43
C CYS A 314 -10.10 18.23 -5.92
N GLU A 315 -9.03 18.60 -5.24
CA GLU A 315 -8.03 17.64 -4.73
C GLU A 315 -8.66 16.49 -3.92
N TYR A 316 -9.71 16.78 -3.14
CA TYR A 316 -10.46 15.78 -2.39
C TYR A 316 -11.10 14.72 -3.29
N THR A 317 -11.76 15.12 -4.38
CA THR A 317 -12.33 14.20 -5.36
C THR A 317 -11.23 13.37 -6.03
N GLU A 318 -10.05 13.97 -6.30
CA GLU A 318 -8.90 13.21 -6.81
C GLU A 318 -8.42 12.14 -5.82
N SER A 319 -8.25 12.46 -4.54
CA SER A 319 -7.86 11.43 -3.55
C SER A 319 -8.88 10.32 -3.39
N LEU A 320 -10.18 10.65 -3.44
CA LEU A 320 -11.24 9.63 -3.46
C LEU A 320 -11.11 8.75 -4.70
N ARG A 321 -10.95 9.34 -5.88
CA ARG A 321 -10.74 8.60 -7.14
C ARG A 321 -9.52 7.68 -7.05
N MET A 322 -8.39 8.15 -6.54
CA MET A 322 -7.17 7.35 -6.40
C MET A 322 -7.31 6.23 -5.37
N ARG A 323 -7.99 6.48 -4.24
CA ARG A 323 -8.30 5.42 -3.26
C ARG A 323 -9.23 4.37 -3.84
N LEU A 324 -10.24 4.79 -4.61
CA LEU A 324 -11.15 3.87 -5.30
C LEU A 324 -10.41 3.02 -6.32
N HIS A 325 -9.57 3.61 -7.17
CA HIS A 325 -8.76 2.81 -8.09
C HIS A 325 -7.80 1.87 -7.34
N SER A 326 -7.21 2.29 -6.21
CA SER A 326 -6.37 1.38 -5.38
C SER A 326 -7.17 0.21 -4.82
N THR A 327 -8.42 0.46 -4.42
CA THR A 327 -9.36 -0.56 -3.98
C THR A 327 -9.68 -1.54 -5.12
N ILE A 328 -9.97 -1.01 -6.32
CA ILE A 328 -10.25 -1.82 -7.52
C ILE A 328 -9.03 -2.64 -7.94
N HIS A 329 -7.82 -2.07 -7.93
CA HIS A 329 -6.58 -2.81 -8.21
C HIS A 329 -6.42 -4.01 -7.25
N ALA A 330 -6.62 -3.80 -5.95
CA ALA A 330 -6.57 -4.87 -4.96
C ALA A 330 -7.65 -5.95 -5.18
N ILE A 331 -8.83 -5.57 -5.69
CA ILE A 331 -9.89 -6.50 -6.09
C ILE A 331 -9.41 -7.37 -7.27
N TYR A 332 -8.79 -6.80 -8.30
CA TYR A 332 -8.24 -7.59 -9.43
C TYR A 332 -7.11 -8.52 -9.00
N LEU A 333 -6.17 -8.04 -8.18
CA LEU A 333 -5.12 -8.90 -7.62
C LEU A 333 -5.71 -10.07 -6.83
N LYS A 334 -6.76 -9.82 -6.03
CA LYS A 334 -7.49 -10.87 -5.31
C LYS A 334 -8.10 -11.90 -6.25
N VAL A 335 -8.71 -11.47 -7.36
CA VAL A 335 -9.23 -12.39 -8.40
C VAL A 335 -8.12 -13.31 -8.90
N PHE A 336 -6.94 -12.79 -9.25
CA PHE A 336 -5.83 -13.63 -9.74
C PHE A 336 -5.33 -14.65 -8.70
N THR A 337 -5.41 -14.33 -7.40
CA THR A 337 -5.08 -15.30 -6.35
C THR A 337 -6.16 -16.36 -6.13
N MET A 338 -7.40 -16.08 -6.50
CA MET A 338 -8.51 -17.03 -6.37
C MET A 338 -8.63 -17.98 -7.57
N LEU A 339 -8.04 -17.63 -8.72
CA LEU A 339 -8.14 -18.45 -9.92
C LEU A 339 -7.18 -19.65 -9.88
N PRO A 340 -7.59 -20.81 -10.43
CA PRO A 340 -6.66 -21.92 -10.64
C PRO A 340 -5.64 -21.54 -11.71
N ARG A 341 -4.62 -22.38 -11.89
CA ARG A 341 -3.53 -22.17 -12.86
C ARG A 341 -3.96 -22.00 -14.33
N SER A 342 -5.25 -22.11 -14.65
CA SER A 342 -5.71 -21.96 -16.02
C SER A 342 -5.71 -20.48 -16.43
N MET A 343 -4.79 -20.14 -17.33
CA MET A 343 -4.59 -18.77 -17.86
C MET A 343 -5.66 -18.33 -18.87
N ARG A 344 -6.68 -19.16 -19.12
CA ARG A 344 -7.70 -18.94 -20.15
C ARG A 344 -8.58 -17.72 -19.93
N LEU A 345 -8.74 -17.27 -18.68
CA LEU A 345 -9.61 -16.15 -18.33
C LEU A 345 -8.88 -14.80 -18.26
N ILE A 346 -7.55 -14.75 -18.32
CA ILE A 346 -6.78 -13.51 -18.11
C ILE A 346 -7.19 -12.43 -19.10
N ARG A 347 -7.25 -12.80 -20.39
CA ARG A 347 -7.77 -11.94 -21.45
C ARG A 347 -9.13 -11.36 -21.10
N ASP A 348 -10.08 -12.23 -20.79
CA ASP A 348 -11.47 -11.85 -20.58
C ASP A 348 -11.63 -11.01 -19.32
N ILE A 349 -10.75 -11.17 -18.34
CA ILE A 349 -10.63 -10.31 -17.15
C ILE A 349 -10.24 -8.90 -17.54
N LEU A 350 -9.20 -8.75 -18.36
CA LEU A 350 -8.66 -7.43 -18.72
C LEU A 350 -9.57 -6.66 -19.69
N PHE A 351 -10.33 -7.38 -20.53
CA PHE A 351 -11.16 -6.74 -21.53
C PHE A 351 -12.59 -6.43 -21.06
N ALA A 352 -13.22 -7.39 -20.39
CA ALA A 352 -14.65 -7.34 -20.07
C ALA A 352 -15.00 -7.71 -18.62
N GLY A 353 -14.02 -8.18 -17.85
CA GLY A 353 -14.17 -8.54 -16.44
C GLY A 353 -14.26 -7.33 -15.54
N HIS A 354 -15.24 -6.46 -15.74
CA HIS A 354 -15.44 -5.28 -14.92
C HIS A 354 -16.09 -5.62 -13.58
N CYS A 355 -15.83 -4.80 -12.55
CA CYS A 355 -16.28 -5.10 -11.19
C CYS A 355 -17.69 -4.62 -10.82
N TYR A 356 -18.38 -3.88 -11.71
CA TYR A 356 -19.79 -3.52 -11.52
C TYR A 356 -20.71 -4.72 -11.81
N GLY A 357 -21.84 -4.79 -11.10
CA GLY A 357 -22.81 -5.89 -11.25
C GLY A 357 -23.61 -6.15 -9.97
N PRO A 358 -24.46 -7.20 -9.97
CA PRO A 358 -25.35 -7.53 -8.85
C PRO A 358 -24.69 -8.33 -7.72
N MET A 359 -23.41 -8.71 -7.85
CA MET A 359 -22.66 -9.44 -6.83
C MET A 359 -21.54 -8.57 -6.24
N ASP A 360 -20.76 -9.13 -5.32
CA ASP A 360 -19.57 -8.44 -4.85
C ASP A 360 -18.56 -8.21 -6.00
N PRO A 361 -17.68 -7.21 -5.90
CA PRO A 361 -16.78 -6.83 -6.98
C PRO A 361 -15.91 -7.96 -7.54
N VAL A 362 -15.46 -8.89 -6.68
CA VAL A 362 -14.63 -10.04 -7.10
C VAL A 362 -15.46 -11.00 -7.93
N SER A 363 -16.66 -11.34 -7.45
CA SER A 363 -17.57 -12.22 -8.17
C SER A 363 -18.02 -11.64 -9.51
N ASN A 364 -18.30 -10.33 -9.57
CA ASN A 364 -18.69 -9.66 -10.82
C ASN A 364 -17.58 -9.78 -11.87
N ILE A 365 -16.32 -9.54 -11.51
CA ILE A 365 -15.18 -9.69 -12.43
C ILE A 365 -15.19 -11.10 -13.03
N ILE A 366 -15.23 -12.13 -12.19
CA ILE A 366 -15.15 -13.53 -12.65
C ILE A 366 -16.34 -13.88 -13.55
N VAL A 367 -17.56 -13.52 -13.15
CA VAL A 367 -18.78 -13.83 -13.93
C VAL A 367 -18.78 -13.10 -15.27
N ASN A 368 -18.42 -11.81 -15.28
CA ASN A 368 -18.36 -11.01 -16.51
C ASN A 368 -17.29 -11.55 -17.46
N SER A 369 -16.14 -11.97 -16.94
CA SER A 369 -15.08 -12.62 -17.74
C SER A 369 -15.51 -13.95 -18.34
N ILE A 370 -16.13 -14.83 -17.56
CA ILE A 370 -16.62 -16.11 -18.08
C ILE A 370 -17.70 -15.88 -19.13
N TRP A 371 -18.64 -14.96 -18.87
CA TRP A 371 -19.67 -14.60 -19.84
C TRP A 371 -19.06 -14.09 -21.15
N HIS A 372 -18.07 -13.19 -21.07
CA HIS A 372 -17.36 -12.70 -22.25
C HIS A 372 -16.65 -13.82 -23.01
N SER A 373 -15.99 -14.74 -22.31
CA SER A 373 -15.30 -15.88 -22.95
C SER A 373 -16.23 -16.81 -23.73
N ILE A 374 -17.50 -16.90 -23.31
CA ILE A 374 -18.53 -17.70 -23.97
C ILE A 374 -19.07 -16.99 -25.22
N VAL A 375 -19.29 -15.68 -25.12
CA VAL A 375 -19.83 -14.88 -26.23
C VAL A 375 -18.77 -14.59 -27.29
N TYR A 376 -17.50 -14.50 -26.88
CA TYR A 376 -16.34 -14.22 -27.73
C TYR A 376 -15.27 -15.32 -27.58
N PRO A 377 -15.57 -16.55 -28.04
CA PRO A 377 -14.61 -17.65 -27.97
C PRO A 377 -13.43 -17.41 -28.90
N LEU A 378 -12.24 -17.80 -28.46
CA LEU A 378 -11.04 -17.78 -29.30
C LEU A 378 -11.03 -18.93 -30.31
N PRO A 379 -10.51 -18.72 -31.53
CA PRO A 379 -10.10 -19.81 -32.40
C PRO A 379 -9.05 -20.67 -31.67
N LEU A 380 -9.32 -21.98 -31.54
CA LEU A 380 -8.53 -22.94 -30.76
C LEU A 380 -7.07 -23.12 -31.25
N THR A 381 -6.67 -22.47 -32.35
CA THR A 381 -5.41 -22.70 -33.07
C THR A 381 -4.30 -21.66 -32.81
N GLU A 382 -4.55 -20.58 -32.08
CA GLU A 382 -3.63 -19.42 -32.01
C GLU A 382 -3.05 -19.09 -30.62
N ILE A 383 -3.37 -19.85 -29.56
CA ILE A 383 -3.05 -19.41 -28.20
C ILE A 383 -1.86 -20.20 -27.63
N GLU A 384 -0.65 -19.69 -27.84
CA GLU A 384 0.38 -19.83 -26.81
C GLU A 384 0.04 -18.85 -25.68
N GLU A 385 0.04 -19.36 -24.45
CA GLU A 385 -0.52 -18.70 -23.28
C GLU A 385 0.15 -17.33 -23.04
N TYR A 386 -0.62 -16.25 -22.98
CA TYR A 386 -0.10 -14.90 -22.75
C TYR A 386 0.18 -14.69 -21.24
N HIS A 387 1.47 -14.58 -20.89
CA HIS A 387 1.92 -14.67 -19.49
C HIS A 387 2.06 -13.32 -18.75
N ILE A 388 2.07 -12.16 -19.45
CA ILE A 388 2.27 -10.84 -18.81
C ILE A 388 1.04 -9.94 -18.96
N ILE A 389 0.44 -9.62 -17.84
CA ILE A 389 -0.45 -8.48 -17.75
C ILE A 389 0.42 -7.24 -17.57
N ASP A 390 0.49 -6.41 -18.61
CA ASP A 390 1.17 -5.13 -18.49
C ASP A 390 0.41 -4.19 -17.52
N ALA A 391 1.11 -3.25 -16.89
CA ALA A 391 0.49 -2.39 -15.88
C ALA A 391 -0.54 -1.39 -16.44
N LEU A 392 -0.52 -1.10 -17.75
CA LEU A 392 -1.51 -0.27 -18.42
C LEU A 392 -2.80 -1.05 -18.73
N SER A 393 -2.70 -2.34 -19.10
CA SER A 393 -3.84 -3.26 -19.20
C SER A 393 -4.63 -3.30 -17.89
N MET A 394 -3.92 -3.41 -16.76
CA MET A 394 -4.53 -3.33 -15.42
C MET A 394 -5.18 -1.98 -15.17
N LEU A 395 -4.45 -0.88 -15.42
CA LEU A 395 -4.99 0.46 -15.22
C LEU A 395 -6.25 0.71 -16.04
N ARG A 396 -6.29 0.27 -17.30
CA ARG A 396 -7.44 0.40 -18.18
C ARG A 396 -8.67 -0.29 -17.60
N VAL A 397 -8.53 -1.54 -17.15
CA VAL A 397 -9.67 -2.27 -16.60
C VAL A 397 -10.13 -1.68 -15.26
N GLU A 398 -9.21 -1.12 -14.46
CA GLU A 398 -9.54 -0.36 -13.24
C GLU A 398 -10.31 0.92 -13.51
N VAL A 399 -9.89 1.70 -14.51
CA VAL A 399 -10.55 2.96 -14.90
C VAL A 399 -11.95 2.69 -15.41
N ARG A 400 -12.09 1.76 -16.37
CA ARG A 400 -13.39 1.35 -16.92
C ARG A 400 -14.32 0.78 -15.86
N SER A 401 -13.78 -0.01 -14.92
CA SER A 401 -14.53 -0.50 -13.77
C SER A 401 -15.08 0.64 -12.90
N LEU A 402 -14.27 1.67 -12.62
CA LEU A 402 -14.72 2.83 -11.85
C LEU A 402 -15.78 3.64 -12.61
N GLU A 403 -15.60 3.87 -13.91
CA GLU A 403 -16.57 4.57 -14.76
C GLU A 403 -17.95 3.87 -14.76
N GLY A 404 -17.93 2.53 -14.86
CA GLY A 404 -19.14 1.71 -14.77
C GLY A 404 -19.81 1.80 -13.40
N LEU A 405 -19.04 1.71 -12.31
CA LEU A 405 -19.55 1.87 -10.94
C LEU A 405 -20.16 3.25 -10.70
N ILE A 406 -19.47 4.33 -11.10
CA ILE A 406 -19.96 5.71 -10.99
C ILE A 406 -21.29 5.85 -11.73
N THR A 407 -21.38 5.32 -12.95
CA THR A 407 -22.61 5.38 -13.76
C THR A 407 -23.74 4.57 -13.13
N LEU A 408 -23.45 3.39 -12.58
CA LEU A 408 -24.44 2.54 -11.92
C LEU A 408 -25.04 3.23 -10.69
N VAL A 409 -24.19 3.85 -9.86
CA VAL A 409 -24.59 4.60 -8.67
C VAL A 409 -25.35 5.87 -9.04
N ARG A 410 -24.89 6.64 -10.04
CA ARG A 410 -25.61 7.82 -10.55
C ARG A 410 -27.02 7.49 -10.98
N GLY A 411 -27.23 6.32 -11.59
CA GLY A 411 -28.55 5.87 -12.00
C GLY A 411 -29.55 5.69 -10.84
N ASN A 412 -29.07 5.53 -9.60
CA ASN A 412 -29.90 5.37 -8.41
C ASN A 412 -30.27 6.70 -7.74
N PHE A 413 -29.61 7.80 -8.10
CA PHE A 413 -29.85 9.12 -7.53
C PHE A 413 -30.76 9.97 -8.43
N ASP A 414 -31.50 10.90 -7.82
CA ASP A 414 -32.24 11.92 -8.55
C ASP A 414 -31.30 12.78 -9.42
N SER A 415 -31.82 13.33 -10.53
CA SER A 415 -31.05 14.17 -11.45
C SER A 415 -30.46 15.38 -10.71
N GLY A 416 -29.15 15.34 -10.41
CA GLY A 416 -28.45 16.38 -9.65
C GLY A 416 -27.33 15.89 -8.71
N CYS A 417 -27.12 14.58 -8.55
CA CYS A 417 -26.03 14.05 -7.74
C CYS A 417 -24.65 14.42 -8.33
N SER A 418 -23.78 15.00 -7.50
CA SER A 418 -22.43 15.39 -7.93
C SER A 418 -21.53 14.16 -8.05
N THR A 419 -20.48 14.25 -8.88
CA THR A 419 -19.46 13.19 -9.01
C THR A 419 -18.83 12.85 -7.66
N GLN A 420 -18.61 13.87 -6.83
CA GLN A 420 -18.13 13.74 -5.46
C GLN A 420 -19.03 12.81 -4.62
N GLN A 421 -20.33 13.09 -4.53
CA GLN A 421 -21.28 12.29 -3.72
C GLN A 421 -21.31 10.81 -4.13
N VAL A 422 -21.17 10.55 -5.43
CA VAL A 422 -21.11 9.19 -5.97
C VAL A 422 -19.84 8.46 -5.51
N MET A 423 -18.68 9.12 -5.57
CA MET A 423 -17.42 8.54 -5.11
C MET A 423 -17.37 8.33 -3.59
N GLU A 424 -17.98 9.23 -2.82
CA GLU A 424 -18.17 9.08 -1.37
C GLU A 424 -18.98 7.82 -1.04
N HIS A 425 -20.10 7.63 -1.74
CA HIS A 425 -20.94 6.42 -1.61
C HIS A 425 -20.17 5.14 -1.97
N LEU A 426 -19.42 5.15 -3.08
CA LEU A 426 -18.59 4.02 -3.49
C LEU A 426 -17.49 3.71 -2.46
N SER A 427 -16.88 4.74 -1.87
CA SER A 427 -15.83 4.58 -0.86
C SER A 427 -16.38 3.96 0.42
N LEU A 428 -17.55 4.43 0.88
CA LEU A 428 -18.27 3.87 2.02
C LEU A 428 -18.62 2.38 1.83
N LYS A 429 -18.96 2.00 0.60
CA LYS A 429 -19.33 0.63 0.23
C LYS A 429 -18.13 -0.24 -0.19
N CYS A 430 -16.93 0.32 -0.26
CA CYS A 430 -15.74 -0.35 -0.81
C CYS A 430 -16.00 -0.96 -2.20
N CYS A 431 -16.71 -0.22 -3.05
CA CYS A 431 -17.19 -0.64 -4.38
C CYS A 431 -18.21 -1.81 -4.38
N ASP A 432 -18.64 -2.34 -3.23
CA ASP A 432 -19.62 -3.43 -3.17
C ASP A 432 -21.07 -2.91 -3.19
N LEU A 433 -21.68 -3.01 -4.37
CA LEU A 433 -23.07 -2.61 -4.62
C LEU A 433 -24.04 -3.82 -4.62
N SER A 434 -23.60 -4.99 -4.15
CA SER A 434 -24.38 -6.24 -4.18
C SER A 434 -25.70 -6.23 -3.40
N GLN A 435 -25.89 -5.22 -2.54
CA GLN A 435 -27.10 -5.01 -1.74
C GLN A 435 -28.06 -4.00 -2.37
N GLU A 436 -27.69 -3.38 -3.49
CA GLU A 436 -28.50 -2.38 -4.18
C GLU A 436 -29.27 -3.01 -5.33
N THR A 437 -30.46 -2.48 -5.60
CA THR A 437 -31.29 -2.91 -6.72
C THR A 437 -31.00 -2.04 -7.92
N HIS A 438 -30.65 -2.66 -9.04
CA HIS A 438 -30.40 -1.98 -10.29
C HIS A 438 -31.29 -2.53 -11.41
N THR A 439 -31.61 -1.68 -12.37
CA THR A 439 -32.43 -1.97 -13.53
C THR A 439 -31.56 -2.35 -14.73
N LEU A 440 -32.18 -2.96 -15.75
CA LEU A 440 -31.52 -3.27 -17.01
C LEU A 440 -30.86 -2.05 -17.66
N GLN A 441 -31.56 -0.90 -17.65
CA GLN A 441 -31.05 0.34 -18.24
C GLN A 441 -29.79 0.83 -17.52
N GLN A 442 -29.75 0.70 -16.20
CA GLN A 442 -28.57 1.09 -15.40
C GLN A 442 -27.38 0.16 -15.67
N PHE A 443 -27.60 -1.16 -15.78
CA PHE A 443 -26.51 -2.08 -16.15
C PHE A 443 -25.99 -1.83 -17.56
N ALA A 444 -26.87 -1.58 -18.53
CA ALA A 444 -26.46 -1.26 -19.90
C ALA A 444 -25.71 0.08 -19.97
N ALA A 445 -26.13 1.08 -19.20
CA ALA A 445 -25.45 2.37 -19.11
C ALA A 445 -24.08 2.25 -18.42
N ALA A 446 -23.99 1.50 -17.32
CA ALA A 446 -22.72 1.20 -16.66
C ALA A 446 -21.74 0.48 -17.60
N ALA A 447 -22.24 -0.51 -18.34
CA ALA A 447 -21.44 -1.22 -19.32
C ALA A 447 -21.00 -0.34 -20.50
N ALA A 448 -21.85 0.60 -20.93
CA ALA A 448 -21.49 1.57 -21.97
C ALA A 448 -20.42 2.54 -21.47
N ALA A 449 -20.56 3.05 -20.24
CA ALA A 449 -19.58 3.91 -19.60
C ALA A 449 -18.22 3.21 -19.44
N ALA A 450 -18.22 1.93 -19.04
CA ALA A 450 -17.03 1.10 -18.97
C ALA A 450 -16.48 0.65 -20.34
N ARG A 451 -17.08 1.11 -21.44
CA ARG A 451 -16.68 0.79 -22.83
C ARG A 451 -16.68 -0.72 -23.12
N HIS A 452 -17.64 -1.45 -22.54
CA HIS A 452 -17.80 -2.88 -22.81
C HIS A 452 -18.29 -3.10 -24.26
N PRO A 453 -17.70 -4.03 -25.03
CA PRO A 453 -17.98 -4.21 -26.47
C PRO A 453 -19.46 -4.49 -26.80
N GLN A 454 -20.15 -5.17 -25.89
CA GLN A 454 -21.59 -5.47 -25.98
C GLN A 454 -22.33 -5.00 -24.72
N HIS A 455 -22.25 -3.71 -24.43
CA HIS A 455 -22.88 -3.12 -23.25
C HIS A 455 -24.38 -3.44 -23.11
N ALA A 456 -25.13 -3.49 -24.21
CA ALA A 456 -26.57 -3.82 -24.18
C ALA A 456 -26.86 -5.29 -23.87
N ALA A 457 -26.10 -6.22 -24.45
CA ALA A 457 -26.26 -7.65 -24.19
C ALA A 457 -25.81 -8.00 -22.77
N LEU A 458 -24.70 -7.42 -22.30
CA LEU A 458 -24.24 -7.57 -20.92
C LEU A 458 -25.29 -7.03 -19.94
N GLY A 459 -25.85 -5.84 -20.19
CA GLY A 459 -26.91 -5.27 -19.35
C GLY A 459 -28.16 -6.16 -19.27
N SER A 460 -28.55 -6.75 -20.40
CA SER A 460 -29.67 -7.71 -20.47
C SER A 460 -29.36 -9.00 -19.72
N PHE A 461 -28.14 -9.52 -19.87
CA PHE A 461 -27.66 -10.70 -19.15
C PHE A 461 -27.68 -10.47 -17.63
N LEU A 462 -27.07 -9.39 -17.14
CA LEU A 462 -27.01 -9.05 -15.71
C LEU A 462 -28.41 -8.87 -15.11
N ALA A 463 -29.31 -8.20 -15.82
CA ALA A 463 -30.71 -8.04 -15.40
C ALA A 463 -31.50 -9.37 -15.38
N SER A 464 -31.07 -10.39 -16.15
CA SER A 464 -31.71 -11.71 -16.18
C SER A 464 -31.32 -12.64 -15.01
N LEU A 465 -30.35 -12.22 -14.17
CA LEU A 465 -29.85 -13.01 -13.05
C LEU A 465 -30.81 -12.90 -11.86
N THR A 466 -31.68 -13.90 -11.72
CA THR A 466 -32.62 -13.98 -10.58
C THR A 466 -31.88 -14.21 -9.24
N PRO A 467 -32.48 -13.87 -8.08
CA PRO A 467 -31.85 -14.07 -6.77
C PRO A 467 -31.34 -15.50 -6.51
N ASN A 468 -32.06 -16.53 -6.98
CA ASN A 468 -31.64 -17.94 -6.84
C ASN A 468 -30.37 -18.22 -7.64
N VAL A 469 -30.27 -17.65 -8.84
CA VAL A 469 -29.08 -17.78 -9.69
C VAL A 469 -27.89 -17.10 -9.07
N LEU A 470 -28.07 -15.88 -8.53
CA LEU A 470 -27.02 -15.17 -7.81
C LEU A 470 -26.56 -15.97 -6.58
N TYR A 471 -27.48 -16.61 -5.86
CA TYR A 471 -27.15 -17.48 -4.74
C TYR A 471 -26.31 -18.69 -5.16
N ASP A 472 -26.70 -19.39 -6.24
CA ASP A 472 -25.94 -20.52 -6.77
C ASP A 472 -24.54 -20.11 -7.25
N LEU A 473 -24.43 -18.99 -7.96
CA LEU A 473 -23.15 -18.44 -8.39
C LEU A 473 -22.24 -18.08 -7.19
N ARG A 474 -22.79 -17.42 -6.16
CA ARG A 474 -22.04 -17.12 -4.92
C ARG A 474 -21.52 -18.39 -4.25
N ARG A 475 -22.31 -19.47 -4.23
CA ARG A 475 -21.89 -20.76 -3.67
C ARG A 475 -20.74 -21.37 -4.49
N LEU A 476 -20.81 -21.32 -5.82
CA LEU A 476 -19.76 -21.87 -6.69
C LEU A 476 -18.45 -21.07 -6.65
N LEU A 477 -18.54 -19.75 -6.43
CA LEU A 477 -17.38 -18.87 -6.30
C LEU A 477 -16.70 -18.92 -4.93
N THR A 478 -17.23 -19.70 -3.99
CA THR A 478 -16.53 -19.94 -2.71
C THR A 478 -15.20 -20.65 -2.95
N THR A 479 -14.20 -20.25 -2.19
CA THR A 479 -12.86 -20.82 -2.27
C THR A 479 -12.72 -22.03 -1.35
N GLY A 480 -11.89 -22.99 -1.75
CA GLY A 480 -11.52 -24.11 -0.89
C GLY A 480 -10.67 -23.68 0.31
N THR A 481 -10.19 -24.63 1.10
CA THR A 481 -9.27 -24.37 2.23
C THR A 481 -7.96 -23.70 1.81
N ASN A 482 -7.61 -23.79 0.53
CA ASN A 482 -6.46 -23.14 -0.09
C ASN A 482 -6.78 -21.75 -0.67
N GLY A 483 -7.98 -21.19 -0.49
CA GLY A 483 -8.30 -19.87 -1.02
C GLY A 483 -8.42 -19.80 -2.56
N VAL A 484 -8.46 -20.94 -3.26
CA VAL A 484 -8.61 -21.03 -4.72
C VAL A 484 -9.99 -21.62 -5.07
N ILE A 485 -10.60 -21.14 -6.15
CA ILE A 485 -11.86 -21.67 -6.69
C ILE A 485 -11.55 -22.99 -7.40
N SER A 486 -12.36 -24.02 -7.14
CA SER A 486 -12.14 -25.33 -7.74
C SER A 486 -12.38 -25.28 -9.26
N PRO A 487 -11.56 -25.99 -10.07
CA PRO A 487 -11.80 -26.10 -11.52
C PRO A 487 -13.18 -26.65 -11.86
N GLU A 488 -13.73 -27.53 -11.03
CA GLU A 488 -15.07 -28.10 -11.18
C GLU A 488 -16.15 -27.03 -10.98
N SER A 489 -16.00 -26.17 -9.97
CA SER A 489 -16.91 -25.03 -9.75
C SER A 489 -16.86 -24.06 -10.93
N LEU A 490 -15.67 -23.73 -11.46
CA LEU A 490 -15.56 -22.88 -12.64
C LEU A 490 -16.23 -23.50 -13.86
N GLY A 491 -16.04 -24.81 -14.10
CA GLY A 491 -16.72 -25.52 -15.18
C GLY A 491 -18.24 -25.52 -15.03
N GLN A 492 -18.76 -25.64 -13.80
CA GLN A 492 -20.19 -25.52 -13.53
C GLN A 492 -20.72 -24.12 -13.81
N ILE A 493 -19.99 -23.07 -13.40
CA ILE A 493 -20.34 -21.69 -13.72
C ILE A 493 -20.36 -21.49 -15.24
N GLU A 494 -19.31 -21.92 -15.95
CA GLU A 494 -19.23 -21.79 -17.40
C GLU A 494 -20.40 -22.50 -18.11
N GLN A 495 -20.72 -23.74 -17.72
CA GLN A 495 -21.85 -24.48 -18.28
C GLN A 495 -23.19 -23.78 -18.00
N PHE A 496 -23.37 -23.28 -16.77
CA PHE A 496 -24.57 -22.57 -16.37
C PHE A 496 -24.74 -21.25 -17.16
N LEU A 497 -23.66 -20.48 -17.29
CA LEU A 497 -23.66 -19.22 -18.03
C LEU A 497 -23.85 -19.44 -19.53
N ARG A 498 -23.30 -20.51 -20.09
CA ARG A 498 -23.47 -20.87 -21.51
C ARG A 498 -24.94 -21.12 -21.85
N TYR A 499 -25.67 -21.82 -20.99
CA TYR A 499 -27.11 -22.05 -21.18
C TYR A 499 -27.90 -20.73 -21.25
N LYS A 500 -27.54 -19.73 -20.42
CA LYS A 500 -28.17 -18.41 -20.44
C LYS A 500 -27.71 -17.54 -21.61
N ALA A 501 -26.42 -17.54 -21.95
CA ALA A 501 -25.85 -16.69 -23.01
C ALA A 501 -26.41 -17.04 -24.40
N VAL A 502 -26.62 -18.34 -24.69
CA VAL A 502 -27.21 -18.82 -25.96
C VAL A 502 -28.61 -18.25 -26.22
N THR A 503 -29.34 -17.82 -25.18
CA THR A 503 -30.68 -17.24 -25.35
C THR A 503 -30.70 -15.77 -25.78
N LEU A 504 -29.55 -15.10 -25.79
CA LEU A 504 -29.43 -13.65 -26.01
C LEU A 504 -28.89 -13.27 -27.42
N ASP A 505 -28.56 -14.25 -28.26
CA ASP A 505 -28.03 -14.15 -29.63
C ASP A 505 -27.23 -12.86 -29.95
N PRO A 506 -26.03 -12.71 -29.38
CA PRO A 506 -25.18 -11.56 -29.65
C PRO A 506 -24.65 -11.60 -31.09
N GLU A 507 -25.03 -10.64 -31.93
CA GLU A 507 -24.50 -10.55 -33.30
C GLU A 507 -22.95 -10.47 -33.27
N PRO A 508 -22.24 -11.34 -34.03
CA PRO A 508 -20.80 -11.24 -34.15
C PRO A 508 -20.45 -9.97 -34.93
N ARG A 509 -19.63 -9.10 -34.32
CA ARG A 509 -19.09 -7.91 -35.00
C ARG A 509 -18.23 -8.32 -36.19
N LYS A 510 -18.46 -7.67 -37.33
CA LYS A 510 -17.69 -7.87 -38.57
C LYS A 510 -16.32 -7.19 -38.42
N VAL A 511 -15.24 -7.97 -38.39
CA VAL A 511 -13.86 -7.47 -38.26
C VAL A 511 -13.36 -7.00 -39.63
N SER A 512 -12.79 -5.80 -39.71
CA SER A 512 -12.07 -5.33 -40.91
C SER A 512 -10.74 -6.07 -41.05
N GLU A 513 -10.38 -6.52 -42.24
CA GLU A 513 -9.08 -7.17 -42.48
C GLU A 513 -7.92 -6.17 -42.34
N LEU A 514 -6.91 -6.51 -41.53
CA LEU A 514 -5.65 -5.77 -41.45
C LEU A 514 -4.94 -5.77 -42.81
N CYS A 515 -4.27 -4.68 -43.19
CA CYS A 515 -3.38 -4.68 -44.34
C CYS A 515 -2.12 -5.53 -44.06
N GLU A 516 -1.45 -6.01 -45.12
CA GLU A 516 -0.27 -6.87 -44.96
C GLU A 516 0.87 -6.22 -44.16
N GLU A 517 1.05 -4.91 -44.29
CA GLU A 517 2.07 -4.16 -43.54
C GLU A 517 1.76 -4.11 -42.02
N ALA A 518 0.50 -3.90 -41.66
CA ALA A 518 0.04 -3.97 -40.29
C ALA A 518 0.15 -5.39 -39.72
N LYS A 519 -0.18 -6.42 -40.51
CA LYS A 519 -0.01 -7.83 -40.12
C LYS A 519 1.45 -8.17 -39.82
N VAL A 520 2.38 -7.76 -40.69
CA VAL A 520 3.83 -8.00 -40.48
C VAL A 520 4.34 -7.28 -39.24
N THR A 521 3.91 -6.02 -39.03
CA THR A 521 4.29 -5.24 -37.86
C THR A 521 3.74 -5.85 -36.57
N LEU A 522 2.46 -6.24 -36.57
CA LEU A 522 1.82 -6.94 -35.46
C LEU A 522 2.55 -8.25 -35.12
N GLN A 523 2.90 -9.04 -36.13
CA GLN A 523 3.63 -10.29 -35.93
C GLN A 523 5.01 -10.06 -35.31
N ARG A 524 5.75 -9.03 -35.75
CA ARG A 524 7.04 -8.65 -35.14
C ARG A 524 6.89 -8.25 -33.68
N MET A 525 5.88 -7.44 -33.37
CA MET A 525 5.61 -6.98 -32.01
C MET A 525 5.19 -8.15 -31.10
N LYS A 526 4.34 -9.05 -31.58
CA LYS A 526 3.99 -10.31 -30.88
C LYS A 526 5.25 -11.14 -30.59
N SER A 527 6.11 -11.37 -31.59
CA SER A 527 7.36 -12.12 -31.39
C SER A 527 8.31 -11.48 -30.38
N TYR A 528 8.42 -10.14 -30.36
CA TYR A 528 9.22 -9.43 -29.36
C TYR A 528 8.65 -9.62 -27.95
N TYR A 529 7.33 -9.46 -27.82
CA TYR A 529 6.63 -9.67 -26.56
C TYR A 529 6.77 -11.12 -26.07
N ASP A 530 6.61 -12.11 -26.94
CA ASP A 530 6.77 -13.53 -26.59
C ASP A 530 8.17 -13.83 -26.07
N SER A 531 9.20 -13.25 -26.70
CA SER A 531 10.59 -13.36 -26.24
C SER A 531 10.79 -12.71 -24.87
N MET A 532 10.24 -11.51 -24.65
CA MET A 532 10.30 -10.82 -23.36
C MET A 532 9.59 -11.64 -22.26
N SER A 533 8.42 -12.18 -22.60
CA SER A 533 7.59 -13.02 -21.75
C SER A 533 8.32 -14.27 -21.29
N LEU A 534 8.90 -15.03 -22.22
CA LEU A 534 9.69 -16.22 -21.90
C LEU A 534 10.89 -15.90 -21.01
N TYR A 535 11.58 -14.78 -21.28
CA TYR A 535 12.70 -14.33 -20.47
C TYR A 535 12.27 -14.03 -19.03
N LEU A 536 11.20 -13.25 -18.86
CA LEU A 536 10.68 -12.86 -17.55
C LEU A 536 10.16 -14.07 -16.76
N CYS A 537 9.38 -14.95 -17.39
CA CYS A 537 8.93 -16.19 -16.77
C CYS A 537 10.11 -17.03 -16.26
N SER A 538 11.14 -17.23 -17.08
CA SER A 538 12.35 -17.96 -16.69
C SER A 538 13.04 -17.33 -15.48
N LYS A 539 13.17 -15.99 -15.47
CA LYS A 539 13.77 -15.24 -14.36
C LYS A 539 12.97 -15.35 -13.06
N LEU A 540 11.66 -15.17 -13.14
CA LEU A 540 10.78 -15.29 -11.98
C LEU A 540 10.74 -16.71 -11.42
N GLU A 541 10.78 -17.73 -12.28
CA GLU A 541 10.89 -19.13 -11.84
C GLU A 541 12.20 -19.40 -11.11
N GLN A 542 13.32 -18.86 -11.60
CA GLN A 542 14.62 -18.95 -10.91
C GLN A 542 14.56 -18.26 -9.53
N LEU A 543 13.91 -17.09 -9.44
CA LEU A 543 13.71 -16.39 -8.17
C LEU A 543 12.83 -17.18 -7.20
N LEU A 544 11.76 -17.81 -7.68
CA LEU A 544 10.92 -18.69 -6.85
C LEU A 544 11.69 -19.92 -6.35
N GLN A 545 12.59 -20.48 -7.16
CA GLN A 545 13.48 -21.57 -6.73
C GLN A 545 14.46 -21.11 -5.65
N LYS A 546 15.08 -19.93 -5.84
CA LYS A 546 15.95 -19.29 -4.83
C LYS A 546 15.19 -19.04 -3.53
N TYR A 547 14.00 -18.43 -3.62
CA TYR A 547 13.14 -18.19 -2.47
C TYR A 547 12.80 -19.48 -1.71
N ALA A 548 12.44 -20.55 -2.43
CA ALA A 548 12.15 -21.85 -1.82
C ALA A 548 13.38 -22.50 -1.16
N SER A 549 14.59 -22.19 -1.62
CA SER A 549 15.84 -22.64 -0.99
C SER A 549 16.16 -21.86 0.29
N GLU A 550 15.87 -20.56 0.31
CA GLU A 550 16.08 -19.68 1.46
C GLU A 550 15.01 -19.86 2.54
N HIS A 551 13.81 -20.30 2.15
CA HIS A 551 12.64 -20.47 3.03
C HIS A 551 12.12 -21.92 3.01
N PRO A 552 12.88 -22.90 3.52
CA PRO A 552 12.53 -24.32 3.42
C PRO A 552 11.25 -24.72 4.17
N LEU A 553 10.77 -23.86 5.09
CA LEU A 553 9.53 -24.05 5.85
C LEU A 553 8.29 -23.53 5.13
N GLU A 554 8.47 -22.68 4.11
CA GLU A 554 7.38 -22.18 3.30
C GLU A 554 7.02 -23.16 2.18
N PRO A 555 5.76 -23.17 1.71
CA PRO A 555 5.40 -24.02 0.61
C PRO A 555 6.13 -23.58 -0.67
N LYS A 556 6.45 -24.55 -1.54
CA LYS A 556 7.02 -24.25 -2.84
C LYS A 556 5.95 -23.63 -3.73
N TYR A 557 6.28 -22.54 -4.42
CA TYR A 557 5.38 -21.86 -5.34
C TYR A 557 5.76 -22.11 -6.80
N VAL A 558 4.79 -21.93 -7.70
CA VAL A 558 4.95 -22.00 -9.15
C VAL A 558 4.32 -20.74 -9.73
N LEU A 559 5.00 -20.09 -10.67
CA LEU A 559 4.48 -18.91 -11.35
C LEU A 559 3.11 -19.23 -11.98
N THR A 560 2.17 -18.28 -11.89
CA THR A 560 0.81 -18.45 -12.40
C THR A 560 0.44 -17.34 -13.37
N VAL A 561 0.64 -16.08 -12.95
CA VAL A 561 0.34 -14.91 -13.77
C VAL A 561 1.22 -13.76 -13.32
N ILE A 562 1.72 -12.98 -14.27
CA ILE A 562 2.38 -11.70 -13.99
C ILE A 562 1.29 -10.62 -14.07
N CYS A 563 1.05 -9.92 -12.97
CA CYS A 563 -0.07 -8.99 -12.76
C CYS A 563 0.32 -7.51 -12.83
N GLY A 564 1.54 -7.19 -13.22
CA GLY A 564 2.00 -5.82 -13.40
C GLY A 564 3.52 -5.76 -13.56
N MET A 565 3.98 -4.89 -14.45
CA MET A 565 5.40 -4.65 -14.72
C MET A 565 5.63 -3.17 -14.96
N VAL A 566 6.61 -2.60 -14.28
CA VAL A 566 7.02 -1.20 -14.40
C VAL A 566 8.54 -1.12 -14.46
N ALA A 567 9.08 -0.26 -15.32
CA ALA A 567 10.51 0.04 -15.31
C ALA A 567 10.83 0.95 -14.11
N GLY A 568 11.69 0.49 -13.20
CA GLY A 568 12.29 1.28 -12.15
C GLY A 568 13.40 2.13 -12.75
N SER A 569 13.17 3.43 -12.90
CA SER A 569 14.21 4.38 -13.30
C SER A 569 15.01 4.78 -12.06
N GLU A 570 16.19 4.20 -11.86
CA GLU A 570 17.14 4.65 -10.82
C GLU A 570 18.23 5.57 -11.41
N SER A 571 18.49 5.56 -12.72
CA SER A 571 19.38 6.51 -13.44
C SER A 571 19.38 6.21 -14.96
N LEU A 572 20.08 7.01 -15.77
CA LEU A 572 20.32 6.72 -17.20
C LEU A 572 21.10 5.41 -17.45
N ASP A 573 21.77 4.86 -16.41
CA ASP A 573 22.74 3.76 -16.55
C ASP A 573 22.28 2.42 -15.92
N ARG A 574 21.11 2.39 -15.26
CA ARG A 574 20.57 1.18 -14.60
C ARG A 574 19.08 1.02 -14.89
N GLU A 575 18.75 0.07 -15.76
CA GLU A 575 17.37 -0.35 -16.00
C GLU A 575 16.98 -1.43 -14.98
N CYS A 576 15.98 -1.14 -14.16
CA CYS A 576 15.37 -2.11 -13.25
C CYS A 576 13.92 -2.38 -13.70
N TYR A 577 13.41 -3.59 -13.48
CA TYR A 577 11.99 -3.90 -13.62
C TYR A 577 11.39 -4.34 -12.29
N HIS A 578 10.33 -3.66 -11.89
CA HIS A 578 9.48 -4.00 -10.77
C HIS A 578 8.30 -4.83 -11.28
N VAL A 579 8.11 -6.02 -10.73
CA VAL A 579 7.13 -6.99 -11.22
C VAL A 579 6.24 -7.50 -10.09
N ASN A 580 4.93 -7.47 -10.29
CA ASN A 580 3.97 -8.18 -9.46
C ASN A 580 3.55 -9.45 -10.17
N PHE A 581 3.52 -10.56 -9.43
CA PHE A 581 3.09 -11.84 -9.99
C PHE A 581 2.44 -12.71 -8.92
N VAL A 582 1.49 -13.53 -9.33
CA VAL A 582 0.85 -14.52 -8.48
C VAL A 582 1.52 -15.86 -8.68
N ALA A 583 1.87 -16.51 -7.59
CA ALA A 583 2.45 -17.84 -7.60
C ALA A 583 1.56 -18.83 -6.82
N ALA A 584 1.22 -19.92 -7.48
CA ALA A 584 0.36 -20.97 -6.95
C ALA A 584 1.17 -21.94 -6.10
N SER A 585 0.67 -22.24 -4.90
CA SER A 585 1.31 -23.22 -4.03
C SER A 585 1.32 -24.62 -4.65
N LYS A 586 2.41 -25.37 -4.47
CA LYS A 586 2.45 -26.82 -4.69
C LYS A 586 1.77 -27.59 -3.56
N SER A 587 1.55 -26.96 -2.40
CA SER A 587 0.82 -27.57 -1.29
C SER A 587 -0.69 -27.54 -1.56
N ARG A 588 -1.40 -28.58 -1.13
CA ARG A 588 -2.87 -28.63 -1.20
C ARG A 588 -3.55 -27.73 -0.16
N THR A 589 -2.82 -27.29 0.86
CA THR A 589 -3.38 -26.52 1.99
C THR A 589 -3.09 -25.02 1.91
N ALA A 590 -2.03 -24.62 1.20
CA ALA A 590 -1.66 -23.22 1.07
C ALA A 590 -2.20 -22.65 -0.24
N GLY A 591 -2.65 -21.40 -0.19
CA GLY A 591 -3.19 -20.71 -1.36
C GLY A 591 -2.17 -20.11 -2.28
N ASN A 592 -2.67 -19.54 -3.38
CA ASN A 592 -1.86 -18.71 -4.25
C ASN A 592 -1.46 -17.44 -3.49
N LYS A 593 -0.25 -16.95 -3.76
CA LYS A 593 0.31 -15.79 -3.07
C LYS A 593 0.79 -14.77 -4.09
N LEU A 594 0.57 -13.49 -3.79
CA LEU A 594 1.13 -12.39 -4.56
C LEU A 594 2.58 -12.17 -4.15
N PHE A 595 3.44 -11.92 -5.14
CA PHE A 595 4.86 -11.63 -4.96
C PHE A 595 5.23 -10.33 -5.66
N PHE A 596 6.24 -9.68 -5.10
CA PHE A 596 7.01 -8.62 -5.75
C PHE A 596 8.37 -9.19 -6.18
N ALA A 597 8.84 -8.81 -7.36
CA ALA A 597 10.21 -9.03 -7.80
C ALA A 597 10.84 -7.74 -8.31
N GLU A 598 12.13 -7.60 -8.02
CA GLU A 598 13.00 -6.58 -8.59
C GLU A 598 14.03 -7.29 -9.48
N LEU A 599 13.99 -6.98 -10.78
CA LEU A 599 14.88 -7.55 -11.80
C LEU A 599 15.84 -6.45 -12.26
N ASN A 600 17.13 -6.65 -12.02
CA ASN A 600 18.13 -5.63 -12.27
C ASN A 600 18.90 -5.95 -13.56
N TRP A 601 18.84 -5.03 -14.52
CA TRP A 601 19.67 -5.09 -15.71
C TRP A 601 20.97 -4.32 -15.47
N SER A 602 22.09 -4.89 -15.90
CA SER A 602 23.41 -4.27 -15.71
C SER A 602 24.06 -4.05 -17.06
N CYS A 603 24.54 -2.83 -17.28
CA CYS A 603 25.46 -2.54 -18.37
C CYS A 603 26.79 -3.28 -18.15
N PRO A 604 27.50 -3.68 -19.23
CA PRO A 604 28.79 -4.35 -19.11
C PRO A 604 29.80 -3.47 -18.36
N GLY A 605 30.26 -3.91 -17.18
CA GLY A 605 31.30 -3.23 -16.41
C GLY A 605 30.94 -2.88 -14.96
N GLU A 606 29.66 -2.96 -14.56
CA GLU A 606 29.22 -2.75 -13.18
C GLU A 606 28.78 -4.05 -12.47
N GLN A 607 28.88 -4.06 -11.14
CA GLN A 607 28.29 -5.14 -10.33
C GLN A 607 26.77 -4.97 -10.28
N ALA A 608 26.05 -5.93 -10.86
CA ALA A 608 24.60 -6.02 -10.81
C ALA A 608 24.10 -6.05 -9.36
N LYS A 609 23.15 -5.19 -9.01
CA LYS A 609 22.29 -5.41 -7.83
C LYS A 609 21.60 -6.77 -8.04
N PRO A 610 21.60 -7.68 -7.05
CA PRO A 610 21.06 -9.02 -7.27
C PRO A 610 19.54 -8.99 -7.42
N ASP A 611 19.02 -9.78 -8.36
CA ASP A 611 17.59 -10.04 -8.48
C ASP A 611 17.05 -10.65 -7.17
N PHE A 612 15.86 -10.21 -6.73
CA PHE A 612 15.18 -10.80 -5.59
C PHE A 612 13.66 -10.78 -5.76
N CYS A 613 12.98 -11.64 -5.00
CA CYS A 613 11.53 -11.59 -4.85
C CYS A 613 11.13 -11.76 -3.39
N CYS A 614 9.95 -11.25 -3.04
CA CYS A 614 9.36 -11.43 -1.72
C CYS A 614 7.84 -11.52 -1.80
N PRO A 615 7.19 -12.25 -0.88
CA PRO A 615 5.75 -12.32 -0.83
C PRO A 615 5.14 -10.99 -0.35
N LEU A 616 4.00 -10.62 -0.91
CA LEU A 616 3.21 -9.47 -0.49
C LEU A 616 2.01 -9.91 0.37
N PRO A 617 1.60 -9.13 1.38
CA PRO A 617 0.42 -9.42 2.17
C PRO A 617 -0.85 -9.34 1.30
N LEU A 618 -1.62 -10.43 1.26
CA LEU A 618 -2.91 -10.52 0.57
C LEU A 618 -4.03 -10.01 1.46
N ILE A 619 -4.09 -8.70 1.66
CA ILE A 619 -5.21 -8.07 2.33
C ILE A 619 -5.47 -6.74 1.62
N HIS A 620 -6.73 -6.32 1.62
CA HIS A 620 -7.31 -5.10 1.04
C HIS A 620 -6.62 -3.75 1.41
N THR A 621 -5.40 -3.80 1.93
CA THR A 621 -4.54 -2.70 2.36
C THR A 621 -3.25 -2.59 1.55
N GLY A 622 -3.17 -3.26 0.39
CA GLY A 622 -2.05 -3.11 -0.55
C GLY A 622 -2.00 -1.68 -1.07
N ARG A 623 -1.09 -0.87 -0.53
CA ARG A 623 -0.77 0.44 -1.09
C ARG A 623 -0.21 0.19 -2.47
N CYS A 624 -1.01 0.48 -3.48
CA CYS A 624 -0.53 0.54 -4.85
C CYS A 624 0.04 1.93 -5.03
N TYR A 625 1.26 2.02 -5.55
CA TYR A 625 1.90 3.31 -5.82
C TYR A 625 1.86 3.58 -7.31
N TYR A 626 1.76 4.86 -7.64
CA TYR A 626 1.90 5.37 -9.00
C TYR A 626 3.38 5.60 -9.30
N GLY A 627 3.82 5.25 -10.51
CA GLY A 627 5.21 5.44 -10.92
C GLY A 627 5.52 6.91 -11.25
N LYS A 628 6.80 7.31 -11.13
CA LYS A 628 7.36 8.68 -11.29
C LYS A 628 7.02 9.44 -12.59
N GLY A 629 6.39 8.80 -13.57
CA GLY A 629 5.99 9.44 -14.83
C GLY A 629 4.81 8.75 -15.53
N THR A 630 4.09 7.86 -14.84
CA THR A 630 2.95 7.14 -15.40
C THR A 630 1.96 6.74 -14.30
N ALA A 631 0.66 6.74 -14.61
CA ALA A 631 -0.37 6.26 -13.69
C ALA A 631 -0.38 4.71 -13.47
N ARG A 632 0.67 4.00 -13.90
CA ARG A 632 0.82 2.54 -13.77
C ARG A 632 0.94 2.17 -12.29
N LYS A 633 0.21 1.13 -11.89
CA LYS A 633 0.20 0.64 -10.51
C LYS A 633 0.91 -0.66 -10.33
N ILE A 634 1.66 -0.71 -9.24
CA ILE A 634 2.24 -1.94 -8.71
C ILE A 634 2.23 -1.85 -7.18
N VAL A 635 2.12 -3.01 -6.54
CA VAL A 635 2.24 -3.15 -5.10
C VAL A 635 3.71 -3.34 -4.75
N TYR A 636 4.23 -2.42 -3.93
CA TYR A 636 5.58 -2.49 -3.41
C TYR A 636 5.62 -3.13 -2.02
N PRO A 637 6.74 -3.77 -1.65
CA PRO A 637 6.99 -4.12 -0.25
C PRO A 637 6.97 -2.87 0.63
N ASP A 638 6.54 -3.02 1.88
CA ASP A 638 6.66 -1.97 2.89
C ASP A 638 8.14 -1.82 3.33
N SER A 639 9.02 -1.41 2.41
CA SER A 639 10.42 -1.06 2.64
C SER A 639 10.67 0.39 2.26
N VAL A 640 11.59 1.04 2.97
CA VAL A 640 11.96 2.43 2.69
C VAL A 640 12.56 2.61 1.29
N ASP A 641 13.21 1.57 0.77
CA ASP A 641 13.87 1.57 -0.53
C ASP A 641 12.89 1.74 -1.69
N PHE A 642 11.62 1.36 -1.49
CA PHE A 642 10.55 1.50 -2.49
C PHE A 642 9.58 2.64 -2.15
N LEU A 643 9.85 3.39 -1.08
CA LEU A 643 9.09 4.57 -0.67
C LEU A 643 9.75 5.88 -1.17
N GLU A 644 10.64 5.81 -2.15
CA GLU A 644 11.27 7.01 -2.71
C GLU A 644 10.19 7.92 -3.34
N CYS A 645 9.92 9.02 -2.64
CA CYS A 645 9.00 10.05 -3.06
C CYS A 645 9.55 10.75 -4.29
N ASP A 646 8.94 10.51 -5.45
CA ASP A 646 8.82 11.52 -6.50
C ASP A 646 7.43 11.42 -7.12
N HIS A 647 6.69 12.50 -6.93
CA HIS A 647 5.24 12.62 -7.09
C HIS A 647 4.76 12.28 -8.48
N ASP A 648 3.75 11.42 -8.57
CA ASP A 648 2.88 11.38 -9.74
C ASP A 648 1.47 10.90 -9.38
N ILE A 649 0.68 11.78 -8.75
CA ILE A 649 -0.78 11.63 -8.65
C ILE A 649 -1.39 12.30 -9.90
N THR A 650 -0.88 12.01 -11.11
CA THR A 650 -1.42 12.69 -12.29
C THR A 650 -2.78 12.11 -12.65
N ALA A 651 -3.78 13.00 -12.62
CA ALA A 651 -5.07 12.80 -13.25
C ALA A 651 -4.88 12.43 -14.74
N ASP A 652 -3.94 13.11 -15.43
CA ASP A 652 -3.62 12.92 -16.85
C ASP A 652 -3.37 11.46 -17.25
N GLY A 653 -2.71 10.68 -16.38
CA GLY A 653 -2.40 9.28 -16.64
C GLY A 653 -3.62 8.35 -16.57
N THR A 654 -4.70 8.77 -15.91
CA THR A 654 -5.99 8.03 -15.89
C THR A 654 -6.94 8.44 -17.00
N GLU A 655 -6.74 9.61 -17.62
CA GLU A 655 -7.59 10.14 -18.69
C GLU A 655 -7.36 9.44 -20.04
N HIS A 656 -6.16 8.91 -20.29
CA HIS A 656 -5.74 8.36 -21.59
C HIS A 656 -5.36 6.87 -21.51
N THR A 657 -6.29 6.02 -21.06
CA THR A 657 -6.05 4.55 -20.98
C THR A 657 -6.34 3.78 -22.28
N ASP A 658 -6.96 4.44 -23.27
CA ASP A 658 -7.33 3.86 -24.57
C ASP A 658 -6.37 4.30 -25.68
N GLY A 659 -6.27 3.52 -26.77
CA GLY A 659 -5.40 3.86 -27.91
C GLY A 659 -3.92 3.54 -27.71
N MET A 660 -3.53 3.00 -26.56
CA MET A 660 -2.15 2.58 -26.28
C MET A 660 -1.88 1.24 -26.95
N LEU A 661 -1.15 1.26 -28.09
CA LEU A 661 -0.83 0.08 -28.90
C LEU A 661 -0.26 -1.07 -28.06
N ASP A 662 0.64 -0.81 -27.12
CA ASP A 662 1.23 -1.83 -26.23
C ASP A 662 0.20 -2.70 -25.50
N VAL A 663 -0.94 -2.11 -25.14
CA VAL A 663 -2.04 -2.76 -24.41
C VAL A 663 -2.94 -3.56 -25.36
N ASP A 664 -3.04 -3.13 -26.62
CA ASP A 664 -3.91 -3.71 -27.63
C ASP A 664 -3.23 -4.83 -28.46
N LEU A 665 -1.89 -4.85 -28.49
CA LEU A 665 -1.06 -5.89 -29.12
C LEU A 665 -1.30 -7.29 -28.57
N MET A 666 -1.61 -7.37 -27.28
CA MET A 666 -1.71 -8.62 -26.52
C MET A 666 -2.88 -9.50 -26.90
N PHE A 667 -3.83 -8.91 -27.58
CA PHE A 667 -5.17 -9.41 -27.55
C PHE A 667 -5.76 -9.52 -28.95
N ASP A 668 -5.29 -8.86 -30.01
CA ASP A 668 -5.82 -9.15 -31.37
C ASP A 668 -7.38 -9.10 -31.45
N PHE A 669 -8.03 -8.32 -30.58
CA PHE A 669 -9.49 -8.35 -30.39
C PHE A 669 -10.19 -7.08 -30.79
N ARG A 670 -9.47 -6.08 -31.32
CA ARG A 670 -10.20 -4.95 -31.90
C ARG A 670 -10.87 -5.44 -33.17
N SER A 671 -12.17 -5.69 -33.02
CA SER A 671 -13.15 -5.81 -34.10
C SER A 671 -13.39 -4.46 -34.79
N ASP A 672 -12.43 -3.52 -34.74
CA ASP A 672 -12.63 -2.12 -35.07
C ASP A 672 -11.64 -1.68 -36.13
N ALA A 673 -12.15 -1.02 -37.16
CA ALA A 673 -11.36 -0.24 -38.13
C ALA A 673 -10.31 0.64 -37.42
N GLN A 674 -10.61 1.13 -36.21
CA GLN A 674 -9.70 1.90 -35.38
C GLN A 674 -8.38 1.20 -35.05
N PHE A 675 -8.33 -0.13 -34.87
CA PHE A 675 -7.03 -0.81 -34.66
C PHE A 675 -6.19 -0.83 -35.91
N ALA A 676 -6.84 -1.10 -37.03
CA ALA A 676 -6.17 -1.09 -38.32
C ALA A 676 -5.65 0.32 -38.59
N ASP A 677 -6.44 1.35 -38.28
CA ASP A 677 -6.06 2.76 -38.40
C ASP A 677 -4.90 3.12 -37.45
N ASP A 678 -4.98 2.77 -36.16
CA ASP A 678 -3.91 3.02 -35.17
C ASP A 678 -2.60 2.30 -35.57
N MET A 679 -2.69 1.06 -36.05
CA MET A 679 -1.54 0.29 -36.55
C MET A 679 -0.96 0.88 -37.84
N MET A 680 -1.81 1.39 -38.74
CA MET A 680 -1.38 2.08 -39.96
C MET A 680 -0.66 3.39 -39.61
N GLU A 681 -1.23 4.21 -38.73
CA GLU A 681 -0.61 5.46 -38.25
C GLU A 681 0.75 5.18 -37.60
N TYR A 682 0.85 4.13 -36.78
CA TYR A 682 2.13 3.70 -36.21
C TYR A 682 3.14 3.31 -37.29
N CYS A 683 2.72 2.54 -38.29
CA CYS A 683 3.60 2.14 -39.39
C CYS A 683 4.07 3.35 -40.20
N GLU A 684 3.20 4.34 -40.44
CA GLU A 684 3.57 5.59 -41.10
C GLU A 684 4.54 6.43 -40.26
N HIS A 685 4.32 6.51 -38.94
CA HIS A 685 5.20 7.25 -38.05
C HIS A 685 6.60 6.61 -37.98
N GLN A 686 6.68 5.29 -37.87
CA GLN A 686 7.96 4.56 -37.90
C GLN A 686 8.70 4.76 -39.22
N LYS A 687 7.98 4.78 -40.36
CA LYS A 687 8.56 5.10 -41.67
C LYS A 687 9.15 6.52 -41.71
N LYS A 688 8.47 7.52 -41.11
CA LYS A 688 9.00 8.89 -41.02
C LYS A 688 10.27 8.97 -40.16
N LEU A 689 10.30 8.30 -39.00
CA LEU A 689 11.48 8.28 -38.13
C LEU A 689 12.69 7.63 -38.80
N LEU A 690 12.48 6.58 -39.60
CA LEU A 690 13.53 5.94 -40.39
C LEU A 690 14.04 6.85 -41.53
N GLN A 691 13.17 7.68 -42.12
CA GLN A 691 13.56 8.62 -43.16
C GLN A 691 14.32 9.85 -42.61
N GLU A 692 13.99 10.31 -41.41
CA GLU A 692 14.69 11.40 -40.73
C GLU A 692 16.03 10.95 -40.11
N GLY A 693 16.17 9.66 -39.77
CA GLY A 693 17.41 9.07 -39.27
C GLY A 693 18.50 8.82 -40.33
N ASP A 694 18.13 8.77 -41.62
CA ASP A 694 19.06 8.63 -42.75
C ASP A 694 19.63 9.99 -43.25
N GLU A 695 19.20 11.12 -42.66
CA GLU A 695 19.71 12.47 -42.98
C GLU A 695 20.79 12.99 -41.99
N TYR A 696 21.30 12.17 -41.06
CA TYR A 696 22.35 12.55 -40.10
C TYR A 696 23.67 11.78 -40.22
#